data_AF-A0A8J7TP85-F1
#
_entry.id   AF-A0A8J7TP85-F1
#
_cell.length_a   1.000
_cell.length_b   1.000
_cell.length_c   1.000
_cell.angle_alpha   90.00
_cell.angle_beta   90.00
_cell.angle_gamma   90.00
#
_symmetry.space_group_name_H-M   'P 1'
#
loop_
_entity.id
_entity.type
_entity.pdbx_description
1 polymer ?
#
loop_
_entity_poly.entity_id
_entity_poly.type
_entity_poly.pdbx_seq_one_letter_code
_entity_poly.pdbx_strand_id
1 'polypeptide(L)'
;MRLLRLYVVLMLAACAQVHAEAVAAGDKPLRIVLIGGANSEGPGRHEYAAGIRLLERALAAAPDAPRRLEVKSYPDGWPQDAHAFDGADTVLWYFDGADKHPLLDAQRRKQFEQVIARGVGLVALHQSSTQLQDRTALDLAPWLGAARKGLYDRTTEYVEAKIADAAHPLTNGVGAFAYRDEFYPSFRRFDGGKPITPIVHATLHVQYRAGAAVVEDLPEDTPLAWSFERADGGRSFTYTGAHFLAALDQAPLRTLLLNAILWTAHAEVPANGLRSSLPAEAANVSLRPNAKASAHDVTTFHHDAQRSGWYAPETLLSPARIKTETLGLQWESPPLDIVDGAPPRLYASPLYLDSLRISGGPYKTQTFATVIAASSNGYVYAINAAKNGDVAPGRILWRTRLAPPCRLQPAPLDGVPTGVLSTPVIDRAGSRLYVTSCDPEKRWQAYALDLGSGAVLPDWPVQLDEKTLNALNRNAGPTLVPPQRRFDFRVQRGALNLSPDGGTLYIGFGESETGWLAAVDTQAAKVASAFAVSAMPHRGSGGIWGSAGASVDTDGSVFVATGTGFGGYVEQAHDWTQSVLKFAHGKDGLTLVGTYTPFNHCATAANDVDLGSGGIALLPAQAGTRLLAVGGKQGNVYLLERTHLPGRLDRRPPCSDDASSDLSLLAPQAQPQFGTRGPLNVFGPYSEKDAALGAARSRSVPAVFRDERRMDHLFVTGNTKKAAGSSVSVPPSLVRLDVVAQAGKPAYLAVARTQDSIVLENPGPPVVTSNAARDAVVWVLDENAPRAAALAGNTTPQPVLYAFDAMSLALLWRSEAGAIYTSGKYNEPVFAHGQVFVGSDRIQAFGPGPSIVHHAAIANSTQAGAASTEPADGKTLYAQRCAVCHEHAQGNIPPRRQIAARGRAAIVEALSEGTMRAQAQGLAREEIQAVADYLQGTASSP
;
A
#
# COMPACT_ATOMS: atom_id res chain seq x y z
N MET A 1 86.00 35.54 35.79
CA MET A 1 85.21 34.40 36.32
C MET A 1 83.96 34.79 37.12
N ARG A 2 83.86 35.99 37.75
CA ARG A 2 82.64 36.38 38.50
C ARG A 2 81.44 36.80 37.61
N LEU A 3 81.66 37.45 36.46
CA LEU A 3 80.57 37.83 35.55
C LEU A 3 79.91 36.64 34.83
N LEU A 4 80.67 35.59 34.48
CA LEU A 4 80.14 34.41 33.80
C LEU A 4 79.24 33.56 34.72
N ARG A 5 79.55 33.50 36.01
CA ARG A 5 78.71 32.84 37.02
C ARG A 5 77.40 33.59 37.27
N LEU A 6 77.41 34.92 37.18
CA LEU A 6 76.19 35.73 37.34
C LEU A 6 75.23 35.55 36.15
N TYR A 7 75.75 35.47 34.93
CA TYR A 7 74.97 35.22 33.71
C TYR A 7 74.34 33.81 33.68
N VAL A 8 75.07 32.79 34.12
CA VAL A 8 74.56 31.41 34.18
C VAL A 8 73.49 31.26 35.26
N VAL A 9 73.64 31.93 36.41
CA VAL A 9 72.63 31.93 37.48
C VAL A 9 71.37 32.70 37.06
N LEU A 10 71.50 33.83 36.34
CA LEU A 10 70.35 34.57 35.80
C LEU A 10 69.60 33.80 34.69
N MET A 11 70.30 33.06 33.83
CA MET A 11 69.66 32.19 32.83
C MET A 11 68.98 30.96 33.46
N LEU A 12 69.58 30.34 34.47
CA LEU A 12 68.96 29.21 35.19
C LEU A 12 67.74 29.67 36.00
N ALA A 13 67.77 30.86 36.59
CA ALA A 13 66.61 31.46 37.25
C ALA A 13 65.49 31.81 36.26
N ALA A 14 65.83 32.37 35.09
CA ALA A 14 64.86 32.65 34.03
C ALA A 14 64.23 31.36 33.44
N CYS A 15 65.02 30.30 33.22
CA CYS A 15 64.49 29.00 32.81
C CYS A 15 63.65 28.32 33.90
N ALA A 16 64.00 28.50 35.18
CA ALA A 16 63.21 27.98 36.30
C ALA A 16 61.88 28.74 36.48
N GLN A 17 61.85 30.05 36.21
CA GLN A 17 60.61 30.84 36.22
C GLN A 17 59.70 30.51 35.03
N VAL A 18 60.25 30.33 33.83
CA VAL A 18 59.48 29.91 32.64
C VAL A 18 58.95 28.47 32.80
N HIS A 19 59.71 27.57 33.43
CA HIS A 19 59.22 26.24 33.78
C HIS A 19 58.20 26.25 34.94
N ALA A 20 58.35 27.11 35.94
CA ALA A 20 57.39 27.24 37.04
C ALA A 20 56.05 27.85 36.56
N GLU A 21 56.07 28.81 35.64
CA GLU A 21 54.86 29.36 35.01
C GLU A 21 54.19 28.36 34.07
N ALA A 22 54.96 27.55 33.33
CA ALA A 22 54.42 26.48 32.47
C ALA A 22 53.83 25.31 33.29
N VAL A 23 54.42 24.96 34.43
CA VAL A 23 53.88 23.95 35.37
C VAL A 23 52.66 24.50 36.12
N ALA A 24 52.64 25.79 36.49
CA ALA A 24 51.48 26.43 37.12
C ALA A 24 50.29 26.61 36.16
N ALA A 25 50.53 26.80 34.85
CA ALA A 25 49.47 26.85 33.83
C ALA A 25 48.84 25.47 33.53
N GLY A 26 49.53 24.37 33.87
CA GLY A 26 49.04 23.00 33.71
C GLY A 26 48.06 22.53 34.81
N ASP A 27 47.98 23.25 35.93
CA ASP A 27 47.29 22.81 37.15
C ASP A 27 45.94 23.52 37.42
N LYS A 28 45.59 24.52 36.58
CA LYS A 28 44.29 25.20 36.68
C LYS A 28 43.19 24.29 36.11
N PRO A 29 42.09 24.07 36.85
CA PRO A 29 40.99 23.25 36.34
C PRO A 29 40.32 23.90 35.14
N LEU A 30 39.88 23.07 34.19
CA LEU A 30 39.00 23.48 33.09
C LEU A 30 37.60 23.72 33.63
N ARG A 31 37.10 24.95 33.50
CA ARG A 31 35.78 25.32 34.02
C ARG A 31 34.71 25.20 32.94
N ILE A 32 33.78 24.30 33.16
CA ILE A 32 32.70 23.93 32.22
C ILE A 32 31.38 24.42 32.80
N VAL A 33 30.61 25.16 32.02
CA VAL A 33 29.25 25.60 32.41
C VAL A 33 28.21 24.87 31.58
N LEU A 34 27.30 24.13 32.23
CA LEU A 34 26.22 23.40 31.57
C LEU A 34 24.87 24.09 31.86
N ILE A 35 24.13 24.49 30.83
CA ILE A 35 22.85 25.20 30.98
C ILE A 35 21.73 24.40 30.34
N GLY A 36 20.74 24.04 31.16
CA GLY A 36 19.51 23.35 30.78
C GLY A 36 18.31 24.28 30.67
N GLY A 37 17.23 23.77 30.10
CA GLY A 37 15.90 24.39 30.09
C GLY A 37 14.91 23.66 30.99
N ALA A 38 13.72 24.23 31.18
CA ALA A 38 12.61 23.50 31.78
C ALA A 38 12.10 22.42 30.82
N ASN A 39 11.61 21.30 31.35
CA ASN A 39 11.02 20.22 30.53
C ASN A 39 9.80 20.73 29.75
N SER A 40 9.73 20.47 28.43
CA SER A 40 8.71 21.08 27.57
C SER A 40 7.81 20.13 26.76
N GLU A 41 8.20 18.86 26.52
CA GLU A 41 7.46 17.96 25.59
C GLU A 41 7.07 16.57 26.15
N GLY A 42 7.10 16.41 27.47
CA GLY A 42 6.68 15.21 28.18
C GLY A 42 7.80 14.18 28.42
N PRO A 43 7.48 13.01 29.01
CA PRO A 43 8.51 12.07 29.47
C PRO A 43 9.46 11.63 28.35
N GLY A 44 10.77 11.79 28.58
CA GLY A 44 11.82 11.43 27.63
C GLY A 44 11.99 12.36 26.42
N ARG A 45 11.18 13.41 26.26
CA ARG A 45 11.28 14.42 25.17
C ARG A 45 11.51 15.81 25.75
N HIS A 46 12.54 16.50 25.27
CA HIS A 46 12.95 17.81 25.81
C HIS A 46 13.11 17.78 27.34
N GLU A 47 13.65 16.68 27.87
CA GLU A 47 13.89 16.49 29.30
C GLU A 47 15.27 17.04 29.69
N TYR A 48 15.46 18.33 29.42
CA TYR A 48 16.77 19.01 29.43
C TYR A 48 17.48 18.91 30.78
N ALA A 49 16.75 19.10 31.88
CA ALA A 49 17.30 19.04 33.23
C ALA A 49 17.92 17.67 33.54
N ALA A 50 17.27 16.58 33.12
CA ALA A 50 17.80 15.24 33.28
C ALA A 50 19.05 15.03 32.41
N GLY A 51 19.04 15.54 31.17
CA GLY A 51 20.20 15.47 30.28
C GLY A 51 21.43 16.24 30.78
N ILE A 52 21.25 17.44 31.35
CA ILE A 52 22.35 18.19 31.97
C ILE A 52 22.95 17.42 33.13
N ARG A 53 22.12 16.84 34.01
CA ARG A 53 22.59 16.01 35.13
C ARG A 53 23.31 14.75 34.64
N LEU A 54 22.89 14.16 33.52
CA LEU A 54 23.58 13.01 32.90
C LEU A 54 24.95 13.42 32.35
N LEU A 55 25.06 14.56 31.66
CA LEU A 55 26.33 15.07 31.14
C LEU A 55 27.29 15.46 32.26
N GLU A 56 26.80 16.08 33.33
CA GLU A 56 27.58 16.37 34.54
C GLU A 56 28.16 15.10 35.16
N ARG A 57 27.34 14.07 35.36
CA ARG A 57 27.82 12.76 35.85
C ARG A 57 28.81 12.13 34.88
N ALA A 58 28.58 12.25 33.57
CA ALA A 58 29.47 11.69 32.56
C ALA A 58 30.87 12.32 32.60
N LEU A 59 30.95 13.64 32.78
CA LEU A 59 32.20 14.38 32.96
C LEU A 59 32.90 14.01 34.27
N ALA A 60 32.15 13.88 35.38
CA ALA A 60 32.71 13.47 36.67
C ALA A 60 33.23 12.02 36.65
N ALA A 61 32.62 11.17 35.84
CA ALA A 61 32.98 9.76 35.69
C ALA A 61 34.01 9.50 34.58
N ALA A 62 34.67 10.54 34.05
CA ALA A 62 35.65 10.41 32.98
C ALA A 62 37.08 10.25 33.53
N PRO A 63 37.65 9.02 33.58
CA PRO A 63 38.95 8.77 34.20
C PRO A 63 40.12 9.33 33.38
N ASP A 64 39.90 9.55 32.09
CA ASP A 64 40.94 9.93 31.12
C ASP A 64 40.97 11.45 30.85
N ALA A 65 40.41 12.27 31.76
CA ALA A 65 40.38 13.71 31.58
C ALA A 65 41.82 14.29 31.64
N PRO A 66 42.23 15.12 30.67
CA PRO A 66 43.62 15.61 30.56
C PRO A 66 43.98 16.60 31.69
N ARG A 67 42.98 17.19 32.36
CA ARG A 67 43.12 18.10 33.50
C ARG A 67 41.91 17.95 34.43
N ARG A 68 42.01 18.49 35.65
CA ARG A 68 40.87 18.57 36.59
C ARG A 68 39.72 19.35 35.94
N LEU A 69 38.51 18.78 35.94
CA LEU A 69 37.31 19.45 35.43
C LEU A 69 36.54 20.08 36.60
N GLU A 70 36.16 21.35 36.46
CA GLU A 70 35.26 22.03 37.38
C GLU A 70 33.94 22.31 36.64
N VAL A 71 32.91 21.51 36.93
CA VAL A 71 31.61 21.59 36.26
C VAL A 71 30.63 22.41 37.10
N LYS A 72 30.04 23.45 36.50
CA LYS A 72 28.92 24.21 37.06
C LYS A 72 27.67 23.96 36.23
N SER A 73 26.68 23.30 36.82
CA SER A 73 25.46 22.89 36.12
C SER A 73 24.25 23.69 36.58
N TYR A 74 23.45 24.15 35.61
CA TYR A 74 22.20 24.85 35.81
C TYR A 74 21.10 24.09 35.04
N PRO A 75 20.66 22.92 35.55
CA PRO A 75 19.79 22.00 34.82
C PRO A 75 18.39 22.57 34.55
N ASP A 76 17.89 23.42 35.45
CA ASP A 76 16.48 23.86 35.46
C ASP A 76 16.29 25.28 34.88
N GLY A 77 17.28 25.83 34.18
CA GLY A 77 17.16 27.14 33.51
C GLY A 77 18.43 27.99 33.54
N TRP A 78 18.32 29.21 32.99
CA TRP A 78 19.43 30.16 32.93
C TRP A 78 19.97 30.53 34.33
N PRO A 79 21.30 30.66 34.52
CA PRO A 79 21.88 31.02 35.81
C PRO A 79 21.34 32.35 36.35
N GLN A 80 20.98 32.37 37.64
CA GLN A 80 20.62 33.62 38.35
C GLN A 80 21.84 34.33 38.94
N ASP A 81 22.95 33.61 39.09
CA ASP A 81 24.22 34.17 39.57
C ASP A 81 24.92 34.99 38.47
N ALA A 82 25.19 36.26 38.74
CA ALA A 82 25.89 37.15 37.82
C ALA A 82 27.33 36.69 37.51
N HIS A 83 27.93 35.91 38.40
CA HIS A 83 29.28 35.34 38.28
C HIS A 83 29.30 33.90 37.74
N ALA A 84 28.15 33.42 37.23
CA ALA A 84 28.00 32.06 36.73
C ALA A 84 29.02 31.66 35.64
N PHE A 85 29.47 32.65 34.86
CA PHE A 85 30.38 32.47 33.72
C PHE A 85 31.84 32.89 34.02
N ASP A 86 32.16 33.22 35.28
CA ASP A 86 33.50 33.70 35.63
C ASP A 86 34.55 32.60 35.46
N GLY A 87 35.52 32.89 34.60
CA GLY A 87 36.60 31.95 34.26
C GLY A 87 36.13 30.70 33.51
N ALA A 88 34.94 30.69 32.91
CA ALA A 88 34.47 29.58 32.08
C ALA A 88 35.34 29.44 30.82
N ASP A 89 35.76 28.21 30.52
CA ASP A 89 36.50 27.87 29.31
C ASP A 89 35.57 27.40 28.18
N THR A 90 34.43 26.79 28.55
CA THR A 90 33.36 26.41 27.62
C THR A 90 31.98 26.45 28.27
N VAL A 91 30.94 26.72 27.47
CA VAL A 91 29.53 26.71 27.86
C VAL A 91 28.75 25.74 26.96
N LEU A 92 27.93 24.86 27.56
CA LEU A 92 26.99 23.99 26.87
C LEU A 92 25.55 24.48 27.04
N TRP A 93 24.83 24.55 25.94
CA TRP A 93 23.41 24.87 25.87
C TRP A 93 22.58 23.63 25.51
N TYR A 94 21.55 23.37 26.32
CA TYR A 94 20.56 22.35 26.06
C TYR A 94 19.18 22.79 26.58
N PHE A 95 18.46 23.55 25.76
CA PHE A 95 17.16 24.15 26.11
C PHE A 95 16.35 24.49 24.85
N ASP A 96 15.06 24.81 25.03
CA ASP A 96 14.17 25.27 23.96
C ASP A 96 14.73 26.55 23.27
N GLY A 97 14.60 26.63 21.94
CA GLY A 97 15.02 27.76 21.13
C GLY A 97 13.86 28.68 20.72
N ALA A 98 14.01 29.36 19.58
CA ALA A 98 12.98 30.22 19.00
C ALA A 98 12.43 31.27 19.99
N ASP A 99 11.11 31.31 20.19
CA ASP A 99 10.40 32.24 21.08
C ASP A 99 10.63 31.96 22.59
N LYS A 100 11.22 30.81 22.92
CA LYS A 100 11.60 30.44 24.28
C LYS A 100 13.10 30.57 24.57
N HIS A 101 13.87 31.03 23.59
CA HIS A 101 15.33 31.12 23.73
C HIS A 101 15.71 32.07 24.87
N PRO A 102 16.49 31.65 25.89
CA PRO A 102 16.80 32.46 27.08
C PRO A 102 17.44 33.82 26.78
N LEU A 103 18.20 33.91 25.68
CA LEU A 103 18.84 35.15 25.20
C LEU A 103 17.91 36.11 24.45
N LEU A 104 16.60 35.84 24.39
CA LEU A 104 15.63 36.88 24.04
C LEU A 104 15.58 37.98 25.10
N ASP A 105 15.90 37.64 26.36
CA ASP A 105 16.15 38.63 27.41
C ASP A 105 17.43 39.42 27.13
N ALA A 106 17.30 40.75 27.06
CA ALA A 106 18.39 41.64 26.69
C ALA A 106 19.55 41.66 27.70
N GLN A 107 19.27 41.46 29.00
CA GLN A 107 20.30 41.45 30.03
C GLN A 107 21.13 40.16 29.96
N ARG A 108 20.46 39.01 29.82
CA ARG A 108 21.12 37.70 29.61
C ARG A 108 21.96 37.71 28.33
N ARG A 109 21.42 38.28 27.24
CA ARG A 109 22.15 38.42 25.98
C ARG A 109 23.41 39.25 26.13
N LYS A 110 23.31 40.44 26.72
CA LYS A 110 24.47 41.31 26.93
C LYS A 110 25.54 40.64 27.80
N GLN A 111 25.14 39.93 28.86
CA GLN A 111 26.06 39.15 29.67
C GLN A 111 26.75 38.06 28.83
N PHE A 112 26.00 37.33 28.01
CA PHE A 112 26.55 36.25 27.21
C PHE A 112 27.43 36.72 26.04
N GLU A 113 27.11 37.86 25.41
CA GLU A 113 27.97 38.52 24.43
C GLU A 113 29.37 38.81 25.01
N GLN A 114 29.44 39.25 26.27
CA GLN A 114 30.71 39.46 26.97
C GLN A 114 31.46 38.14 27.22
N VAL A 115 30.74 37.05 27.47
CA VAL A 115 31.35 35.72 27.64
C VAL A 115 31.97 35.26 26.32
N ILE A 116 31.22 35.31 25.22
CA ILE A 116 31.69 34.87 23.90
C ILE A 116 32.85 35.72 23.40
N ALA A 117 32.82 37.04 23.59
CA ALA A 117 33.89 37.96 23.18
C ALA A 117 35.26 37.69 23.85
N ARG A 118 35.29 36.93 24.96
CA ARG A 118 36.53 36.45 25.60
C ARG A 118 37.12 35.19 24.95
N GLY A 119 36.51 34.68 23.87
CA GLY A 119 36.92 33.46 23.19
C GLY A 119 36.40 32.16 23.83
N VAL A 120 35.45 32.24 24.77
CA VAL A 120 34.92 31.07 25.51
C VAL A 120 34.23 30.09 24.57
N GLY A 121 34.53 28.80 24.69
CA GLY A 121 33.93 27.74 23.87
C GLY A 121 32.40 27.64 23.98
N LEU A 122 31.74 27.18 22.92
CA LEU A 122 30.29 27.01 22.91
C LEU A 122 29.85 25.65 22.34
N VAL A 123 29.05 24.91 23.09
CA VAL A 123 28.38 23.69 22.63
C VAL A 123 26.87 23.94 22.60
N ALA A 124 26.20 23.72 21.47
CA ALA A 124 24.75 23.88 21.33
C ALA A 124 24.09 22.56 20.95
N LEU A 125 23.07 22.14 21.70
CA LEU A 125 22.34 20.89 21.49
C LEU A 125 20.88 21.16 21.11
N HIS A 126 20.40 20.43 20.11
CA HIS A 126 19.02 20.44 19.65
C HIS A 126 18.48 21.86 19.42
N GLN A 127 17.35 22.20 20.04
CA GLN A 127 16.65 23.47 19.84
C GLN A 127 17.45 24.71 20.28
N SER A 128 18.52 24.59 21.08
CA SER A 128 19.32 25.76 21.48
C SER A 128 20.06 26.42 20.31
N SER A 129 20.08 25.78 19.14
CA SER A 129 20.59 26.31 17.87
C SER A 129 19.52 27.00 17.00
N THR A 130 18.29 27.15 17.51
CA THR A 130 17.13 27.62 16.74
C THR A 130 16.79 29.09 17.04
N GLN A 131 16.62 29.89 15.98
CA GLN A 131 16.26 31.31 16.00
C GLN A 131 14.84 31.57 15.46
N LEU A 132 14.27 32.72 15.83
CA LEU A 132 12.99 33.22 15.29
C LEU A 132 13.07 33.51 13.79
N GLN A 133 11.92 33.39 13.11
CA GLN A 133 11.83 33.50 11.65
C GLN A 133 12.12 34.92 11.12
N ASP A 134 11.79 35.97 11.87
CA ASP A 134 11.85 37.37 11.46
C ASP A 134 13.18 38.09 11.78
N ARG A 135 14.15 37.40 12.40
CA ARG A 135 15.53 37.87 12.66
C ARG A 135 15.69 39.15 13.50
N THR A 136 14.62 39.76 13.99
CA THR A 136 14.71 41.10 14.61
C THR A 136 15.31 41.07 16.02
N ALA A 137 15.20 39.95 16.73
CA ALA A 137 15.59 39.87 18.13
C ALA A 137 16.98 39.25 18.38
N LEU A 138 17.41 38.17 17.70
CA LEU A 138 18.63 37.42 18.04
C LEU A 138 19.20 36.66 16.84
N ASP A 139 20.50 36.79 16.53
CA ASP A 139 21.19 36.00 15.50
C ASP A 139 22.30 35.13 16.12
N LEU A 140 22.11 33.81 16.10
CA LEU A 140 23.03 32.82 16.65
C LEU A 140 24.12 32.39 15.66
N ALA A 141 23.91 32.62 14.36
CA ALA A 141 24.81 32.15 13.31
C ALA A 141 26.26 32.66 13.46
N PRO A 142 26.53 33.91 13.89
CA PRO A 142 27.90 34.36 14.16
C PRO A 142 28.63 33.57 15.26
N TRP A 143 27.90 32.92 16.17
CA TRP A 143 28.50 32.13 17.25
C TRP A 143 28.60 30.65 16.91
N LEU A 144 27.64 30.11 16.17
CA LEU A 144 27.55 28.67 15.86
C LEU A 144 28.01 28.31 14.45
N GLY A 145 28.27 29.30 13.58
CA GLY A 145 28.58 29.12 12.16
C GLY A 145 27.35 28.81 11.29
N ALA A 146 26.32 28.21 11.88
CA ALA A 146 25.01 28.06 11.28
C ALA A 146 23.92 28.02 12.39
N ALA A 147 22.69 28.39 12.06
CA ALA A 147 21.56 28.32 13.00
C ALA A 147 20.26 27.92 12.28
N ARG A 148 19.38 27.19 12.97
CA ARG A 148 18.09 26.75 12.42
C ARG A 148 17.12 27.93 12.45
N LYS A 149 16.45 28.20 11.35
CA LYS A 149 15.44 29.26 11.26
C LYS A 149 14.06 28.68 11.50
N GLY A 150 13.36 29.12 12.55
CA GLY A 150 12.03 28.65 12.91
C GLY A 150 11.98 27.14 13.25
N LEU A 151 10.77 26.64 13.45
CA LEU A 151 10.50 25.24 13.85
C LEU A 151 9.95 24.36 12.72
N TYR A 152 9.98 24.88 11.50
CA TYR A 152 9.18 24.36 10.38
C TYR A 152 9.84 23.21 9.63
N ASP A 153 11.16 23.24 9.42
CA ASP A 153 11.89 22.15 8.76
C ASP A 153 12.44 21.20 9.82
N ARG A 154 11.98 19.95 9.83
CA ARG A 154 12.44 18.89 10.74
C ARG A 154 12.11 17.49 10.21
N THR A 155 12.78 16.50 10.77
CA THR A 155 12.45 15.08 10.62
C THR A 155 12.63 14.37 11.96
N THR A 156 11.78 13.39 12.25
CA THR A 156 11.95 12.51 13.41
C THR A 156 12.04 11.06 12.96
N GLU A 157 13.26 10.54 12.83
CA GLU A 157 13.52 9.22 12.23
C GLU A 157 14.70 8.50 12.88
N TYR A 158 14.82 7.18 12.64
CA TYR A 158 16.05 6.45 12.92
C TYR A 158 17.08 6.79 11.86
N VAL A 159 18.26 7.23 12.29
CA VAL A 159 19.38 7.55 11.40
C VAL A 159 20.59 6.70 11.74
N GLU A 160 21.37 6.34 10.72
CA GLU A 160 22.75 5.88 10.89
C GLU A 160 23.67 7.09 10.78
N ALA A 161 24.17 7.56 11.92
CA ALA A 161 25.08 8.70 12.02
C ALA A 161 26.51 8.26 11.68
N LYS A 162 27.09 8.89 10.66
CA LYS A 162 28.43 8.60 10.12
C LYS A 162 29.38 9.75 10.43
N ILE A 163 30.64 9.41 10.68
CA ILE A 163 31.69 10.38 10.93
C ILE A 163 32.16 10.99 9.60
N ALA A 164 32.09 12.32 9.50
CA ALA A 164 32.43 13.05 8.28
C ALA A 164 33.93 13.37 8.16
N ASP A 165 34.59 13.68 9.28
CA ASP A 165 36.03 13.93 9.34
C ASP A 165 36.65 13.12 10.49
N ALA A 166 37.15 11.92 10.17
CA ALA A 166 37.76 11.03 11.14
C ALA A 166 39.11 11.54 11.70
N ALA A 167 39.73 12.54 11.06
CA ALA A 167 40.99 13.14 11.52
C ALA A 167 40.77 14.29 12.51
N HIS A 168 39.54 14.81 12.63
CA HIS A 168 39.23 15.90 13.54
C HIS A 168 39.32 15.42 15.00
N PRO A 169 39.93 16.17 15.93
CA PRO A 169 40.01 15.76 17.35
C PRO A 169 38.67 15.43 18.02
N LEU A 170 37.56 15.97 17.49
CA LEU A 170 36.21 15.71 17.99
C LEU A 170 35.79 14.24 17.82
N THR A 171 36.35 13.55 16.82
CA THR A 171 35.97 12.20 16.44
C THR A 171 36.89 11.13 17.04
N ASN A 172 37.87 11.54 17.86
CA ASN A 172 38.73 10.61 18.59
C ASN A 172 37.88 9.64 19.43
N GLY A 173 38.03 8.34 19.19
CA GLY A 173 37.25 7.30 19.90
C GLY A 173 35.76 7.24 19.55
N VAL A 174 35.29 7.96 18.53
CA VAL A 174 33.88 7.99 18.12
C VAL A 174 33.69 7.10 16.87
N GLY A 175 32.97 6.00 17.02
CA GLY A 175 32.50 5.19 15.89
C GLY A 175 31.16 5.67 15.33
N ALA A 176 30.70 5.07 14.24
CA ALA A 176 29.33 5.26 13.76
C ALA A 176 28.32 4.78 14.81
N PHE A 177 27.14 5.41 14.85
CA PHE A 177 26.08 5.07 15.79
C PHE A 177 24.71 5.26 15.14
N ALA A 178 23.72 4.47 15.55
CA ALA A 178 22.38 4.53 14.98
C ALA A 178 21.31 4.61 16.06
N TYR A 179 20.43 5.60 15.96
CA TYR A 179 19.38 5.83 16.93
C TYR A 179 18.27 6.72 16.35
N ARG A 180 17.13 6.82 17.05
CA ARG A 180 16.01 7.68 16.64
C ARG A 180 16.11 9.02 17.34
N ASP A 181 15.95 10.09 16.56
CA ASP A 181 15.86 11.44 17.10
C ASP A 181 15.05 12.38 16.21
N GLU A 182 14.79 13.60 16.69
CA GLU A 182 14.43 14.72 15.83
C GLU A 182 15.70 15.43 15.35
N PHE A 183 15.84 15.61 14.04
CA PHE A 183 16.94 16.30 13.37
C PHE A 183 16.43 17.44 12.47
N TYR A 184 17.31 18.38 12.15
CA TYR A 184 16.94 19.53 11.31
C TYR A 184 17.65 19.46 9.95
N PRO A 185 16.89 19.48 8.83
CA PRO A 185 17.48 19.37 7.49
C PRO A 185 17.96 20.71 6.93
N SER A 186 17.54 21.84 7.51
CA SER A 186 17.88 23.17 6.99
C SER A 186 18.46 24.11 8.05
N PHE A 187 19.53 24.78 7.65
CA PHE A 187 20.22 25.78 8.46
C PHE A 187 20.61 26.98 7.61
N ARG A 188 20.55 28.16 8.23
CA ARG A 188 21.18 29.35 7.66
C ARG A 188 22.64 29.35 8.06
N ARG A 189 23.54 29.27 7.08
CA ARG A 189 24.99 29.44 7.28
C ARG A 189 25.33 30.91 7.55
N PHE A 190 26.40 31.13 8.30
CA PHE A 190 26.98 32.44 8.53
C PHE A 190 27.91 32.81 7.37
N ASP A 191 27.63 33.91 6.69
CA ASP A 191 28.38 34.34 5.49
C ASP A 191 29.65 35.14 5.83
N GLY A 192 29.84 35.53 7.10
CA GLY A 192 30.89 36.47 7.54
C GLY A 192 32.15 35.84 8.15
N GLY A 193 32.40 34.53 7.98
CA GLY A 193 33.50 33.81 8.62
C GLY A 193 34.00 32.59 7.86
N LYS A 194 34.81 31.74 8.52
CA LYS A 194 35.22 30.43 7.97
C LYS A 194 33.98 29.55 7.74
N PRO A 195 33.97 28.64 6.75
CA PRO A 195 32.90 27.64 6.65
C PRO A 195 32.83 26.77 7.90
N ILE A 196 31.65 26.25 8.22
CA ILE A 196 31.51 25.16 9.19
C ILE A 196 32.24 23.92 8.69
N THR A 197 32.83 23.13 9.61
CA THR A 197 33.40 21.82 9.30
C THR A 197 32.43 20.75 9.79
N PRO A 198 31.80 19.98 8.90
CA PRO A 198 30.91 18.91 9.32
C PRO A 198 31.66 17.80 10.07
N ILE A 199 31.07 17.30 11.15
CA ILE A 199 31.66 16.27 12.02
C ILE A 199 30.87 14.97 11.95
N VAL A 200 29.54 15.07 11.92
CA VAL A 200 28.64 13.92 11.78
C VAL A 200 27.63 14.21 10.68
N HIS A 201 27.41 13.24 9.80
CA HIS A 201 26.40 13.27 8.75
C HIS A 201 25.43 12.11 8.91
N ALA A 202 24.23 12.28 8.40
CA ALA A 202 23.32 11.18 8.14
C ALA A 202 22.48 11.46 6.90
N THR A 203 21.98 10.38 6.30
CA THR A 203 20.91 10.47 5.32
C THR A 203 19.59 10.66 6.07
N LEU A 204 18.95 11.81 5.85
CA LEU A 204 17.63 12.15 6.40
C LEU A 204 16.55 11.99 5.33
N HIS A 205 15.35 11.64 5.75
CA HIS A 205 14.14 11.65 4.93
C HIS A 205 13.20 12.72 5.48
N VAL A 206 13.27 13.92 4.89
CA VAL A 206 12.59 15.12 5.43
C VAL A 206 11.08 14.88 5.58
N GLN A 207 10.57 15.09 6.79
CA GLN A 207 9.14 14.92 7.11
C GLN A 207 8.37 16.24 7.10
N TYR A 208 9.04 17.38 7.32
CA TYR A 208 8.46 18.70 7.19
C TYR A 208 9.36 19.65 6.40
N ARG A 209 8.76 20.38 5.45
CA ARG A 209 9.40 21.44 4.71
C ARG A 209 8.52 22.68 4.64
N ALA A 210 9.07 23.84 4.95
CA ALA A 210 8.37 25.13 5.00
C ALA A 210 7.06 25.10 5.83
N GLY A 211 6.99 24.20 6.83
CA GLY A 211 5.85 24.06 7.73
C GLY A 211 4.76 23.11 7.22
N ALA A 212 4.91 22.57 6.02
CA ALA A 212 4.06 21.54 5.45
C ALA A 212 4.69 20.16 5.66
N ALA A 213 3.85 19.15 5.91
CA ALA A 213 4.30 17.78 6.00
C ALA A 213 4.64 17.26 4.58
N VAL A 214 5.79 16.61 4.44
CA VAL A 214 6.25 15.98 3.21
C VAL A 214 5.85 14.51 3.27
N VAL A 215 5.42 13.95 2.15
CA VAL A 215 4.94 12.57 2.07
C VAL A 215 5.98 11.66 1.40
N GLU A 216 6.82 12.25 0.54
CA GLU A 216 7.90 11.60 -0.19
C GLU A 216 9.08 11.22 0.70
N ASP A 217 9.65 10.05 0.42
CA ASP A 217 10.79 9.48 1.12
C ASP A 217 12.08 9.72 0.35
N LEU A 218 12.46 10.99 0.21
CA LEU A 218 13.68 11.40 -0.51
C LEU A 218 14.87 11.46 0.45
N PRO A 219 15.95 10.70 0.20
CA PRO A 219 17.15 10.74 1.02
C PRO A 219 17.95 12.03 0.79
N GLU A 220 18.33 12.71 1.87
CA GLU A 220 19.13 13.93 1.90
C GLU A 220 20.33 13.79 2.82
N ASP A 221 21.55 13.85 2.27
CA ASP A 221 22.77 13.86 3.09
C ASP A 221 22.87 15.18 3.86
N THR A 222 22.75 15.11 5.19
CA THR A 222 22.63 16.27 6.06
C THR A 222 23.68 16.23 7.17
N PRO A 223 24.41 17.32 7.41
CA PRO A 223 25.26 17.44 8.61
C PRO A 223 24.40 17.46 9.88
N LEU A 224 24.54 16.46 10.72
CA LEU A 224 23.91 16.39 12.04
C LEU A 224 24.70 17.11 13.12
N ALA A 225 26.01 17.25 12.91
CA ALA A 225 26.93 17.97 13.79
C ALA A 225 27.99 18.72 13.00
N TRP A 226 28.42 19.88 13.48
CA TRP A 226 29.52 20.63 12.89
C TRP A 226 30.35 21.36 13.94
N SER A 227 31.60 21.62 13.59
CA SER A 227 32.48 22.53 14.31
C SER A 227 32.58 23.87 13.57
N PHE A 228 32.87 24.93 14.31
CA PHE A 228 33.06 26.28 13.78
C PHE A 228 34.12 27.01 14.60
N GLU A 229 35.16 27.51 13.91
CA GLU A 229 36.16 28.38 14.51
C GLU A 229 35.78 29.84 14.26
N ARG A 230 35.56 30.58 15.34
CA ARG A 230 35.13 31.97 15.32
C ARG A 230 36.32 32.90 15.09
N ALA A 231 36.04 34.10 14.55
CA ALA A 231 37.08 35.10 14.26
C ALA A 231 37.78 35.62 15.54
N ASP A 232 37.12 35.53 16.69
CA ASP A 232 37.67 35.88 18.01
C ASP A 232 38.60 34.79 18.59
N GLY A 233 38.84 33.70 17.85
CA GLY A 233 39.65 32.57 18.26
C GLY A 233 38.90 31.49 19.04
N GLY A 234 37.64 31.74 19.42
CA GLY A 234 36.82 30.75 20.11
C GLY A 234 36.30 29.63 19.21
N ARG A 235 35.91 28.52 19.81
CA ARG A 235 35.45 27.30 19.13
C ARG A 235 34.02 26.95 19.49
N SER A 236 33.25 26.56 18.49
CA SER A 236 31.86 26.15 18.66
C SER A 236 31.59 24.77 18.08
N PHE A 237 30.74 23.99 18.74
CA PHE A 237 30.21 22.73 18.26
C PHE A 237 28.69 22.74 18.37
N THR A 238 28.01 22.32 17.30
CA THR A 238 26.55 22.20 17.31
C THR A 238 26.16 20.77 16.97
N TYR A 239 25.18 20.23 17.71
CA TYR A 239 24.53 18.96 17.42
C TYR A 239 23.01 19.15 17.32
N THR A 240 22.43 18.61 16.26
CA THR A 240 21.02 18.86 15.91
C THR A 240 20.04 17.91 16.60
N GLY A 241 20.50 16.72 16.98
CA GLY A 241 19.75 15.77 17.79
C GLY A 241 19.75 16.13 19.27
N ALA A 242 19.44 15.15 20.11
CA ALA A 242 19.04 15.22 21.52
C ALA A 242 17.63 15.78 21.74
N HIS A 243 16.65 15.40 20.92
CA HIS A 243 15.23 15.62 21.25
C HIS A 243 14.78 14.62 22.33
N PHE A 244 15.13 13.35 22.13
CA PHE A 244 14.88 12.29 23.10
C PHE A 244 16.06 12.12 24.05
N LEU A 245 15.79 11.95 25.35
CA LEU A 245 16.84 11.69 26.35
C LEU A 245 17.61 10.39 26.05
N ALA A 246 16.96 9.44 25.36
CA ALA A 246 17.57 8.20 24.86
C ALA A 246 18.75 8.43 23.88
N ALA A 247 18.93 9.64 23.34
CA ALA A 247 20.14 10.01 22.63
C ALA A 247 21.39 9.79 23.51
N LEU A 248 21.30 10.15 24.79
CA LEU A 248 22.40 9.99 25.74
C LEU A 248 22.65 8.54 26.15
N ASP A 249 21.84 7.56 25.73
CA ASP A 249 22.18 6.13 25.90
C ASP A 249 23.21 5.64 24.86
N GLN A 250 23.40 6.38 23.78
CA GLN A 250 24.37 6.02 22.74
C GLN A 250 25.79 6.38 23.18
N ALA A 251 26.60 5.35 23.48
CA ALA A 251 27.97 5.54 23.96
C ALA A 251 28.85 6.38 22.99
N PRO A 252 28.84 6.18 21.66
CA PRO A 252 29.61 7.02 20.74
C PRO A 252 29.16 8.48 20.76
N LEU A 253 27.85 8.76 20.86
CA LEU A 253 27.34 10.13 20.97
C LEU A 253 27.79 10.78 22.28
N ARG A 254 27.73 10.06 23.41
CA ARG A 254 28.27 10.58 24.69
C ARG A 254 29.74 10.97 24.54
N THR A 255 30.58 10.10 23.99
CA THR A 255 32.01 10.40 23.76
C THR A 255 32.19 11.63 22.87
N LEU A 256 31.40 11.77 21.80
CA LEU A 256 31.44 12.95 20.92
C LEU A 256 31.10 14.24 21.67
N LEU A 257 30.05 14.25 22.49
CA LEU A 257 29.66 15.43 23.26
C LEU A 257 30.73 15.81 24.30
N LEU A 258 31.35 14.82 24.95
CA LEU A 258 32.44 15.05 25.89
C LEU A 258 33.71 15.57 25.19
N ASN A 259 34.05 15.03 24.02
CA ASN A 259 35.12 15.55 23.16
C ASN A 259 34.84 17.00 22.74
N ALA A 260 33.58 17.34 22.42
CA ALA A 260 33.18 18.70 22.06
C ALA A 260 33.40 19.70 23.20
N ILE A 261 33.10 19.32 24.44
CA ILE A 261 33.36 20.14 25.62
C ILE A 261 34.86 20.42 25.76
N LEU A 262 35.72 19.40 25.64
CA LEU A 262 37.18 19.59 25.72
C LEU A 262 37.72 20.43 24.56
N TRP A 263 37.33 20.11 23.33
CA TRP A 263 37.83 20.78 22.12
C TRP A 263 37.44 22.26 22.08
N THR A 264 36.20 22.59 22.48
CA THR A 264 35.73 23.97 22.56
C THR A 264 36.39 24.75 23.69
N ALA A 265 36.80 24.09 24.78
CA ALA A 265 37.62 24.66 25.85
C ALA A 265 39.11 24.80 25.50
N HIS A 266 39.50 24.55 24.24
CA HIS A 266 40.90 24.52 23.78
C HIS A 266 41.79 23.49 24.52
N ALA A 267 41.19 22.47 25.12
CA ALA A 267 41.91 21.36 25.74
C ALA A 267 42.25 20.26 24.71
N GLU A 268 43.25 19.45 25.02
CA GLU A 268 43.59 18.26 24.24
C GLU A 268 42.48 17.22 24.36
N VAL A 269 42.00 16.71 23.23
CA VAL A 269 41.06 15.58 23.21
C VAL A 269 41.88 14.28 23.17
N PRO A 270 41.75 13.37 24.15
CA PRO A 270 42.49 12.11 24.16
C PRO A 270 42.32 11.33 22.85
N ALA A 271 43.34 10.60 22.41
CA ALA A 271 43.31 9.83 21.14
C ALA A 271 42.16 8.81 21.09
N ASN A 272 41.77 8.26 22.25
CA ASN A 272 40.65 7.31 22.38
C ASN A 272 39.31 7.98 22.76
N GLY A 273 39.24 9.30 22.74
CA GLY A 273 38.11 10.10 23.20
C GLY A 273 37.97 10.13 24.73
N LEU A 274 37.20 11.10 25.22
CA LEU A 274 36.86 11.18 26.65
C LEU A 274 35.75 10.17 26.98
N ARG A 275 36.14 9.04 27.58
CA ARG A 275 35.21 7.95 27.91
C ARG A 275 34.41 8.23 29.19
N SER A 276 33.16 7.81 29.22
CA SER A 276 32.33 7.78 30.43
C SER A 276 32.05 6.33 30.83
N SER A 277 32.21 6.00 32.11
CA SER A 277 31.91 4.67 32.68
C SER A 277 30.41 4.46 32.98
N LEU A 278 29.55 5.43 32.66
CA LEU A 278 28.11 5.33 32.92
C LEU A 278 27.42 4.33 31.97
N PRO A 279 26.58 3.42 32.49
CA PRO A 279 25.76 2.51 31.68
C PRO A 279 24.62 3.27 30.96
N ALA A 280 23.91 2.58 30.04
CA ALA A 280 22.70 3.11 29.42
C ALA A 280 21.55 3.12 30.45
N GLU A 281 21.12 4.30 30.88
CA GLU A 281 20.17 4.50 31.98
C GLU A 281 18.94 5.33 31.57
N ALA A 282 18.93 5.96 30.39
CA ALA A 282 17.90 6.93 30.00
C ALA A 282 16.60 6.30 29.44
N ALA A 283 16.66 5.11 28.83
CA ALA A 283 15.52 4.49 28.14
C ALA A 283 14.57 3.61 29.00
N ASN A 284 14.74 3.50 30.32
CA ASN A 284 13.95 2.58 31.15
C ASN A 284 12.47 3.00 31.45
N VAL A 285 11.85 3.80 30.58
CA VAL A 285 10.43 4.15 30.65
C VAL A 285 9.62 3.49 29.52
N SER A 286 9.09 2.31 29.85
CA SER A 286 7.79 1.74 29.42
C SER A 286 7.56 1.36 27.94
N LEU A 287 7.69 0.06 27.64
CA LEU A 287 7.04 -0.62 26.51
C LEU A 287 5.88 -1.50 27.04
N ARG A 288 4.67 -1.34 26.48
CA ARG A 288 3.54 -2.29 26.64
C ARG A 288 3.09 -2.85 25.27
N PRO A 289 2.45 -4.04 25.23
CA PRO A 289 2.21 -4.81 24.00
C PRO A 289 0.93 -4.40 23.23
N ASN A 290 0.83 -4.94 22.01
CA ASN A 290 -0.11 -4.66 20.91
C ASN A 290 -1.62 -4.59 21.26
N ALA A 291 -2.30 -3.71 20.51
CA ALA A 291 -3.74 -3.43 20.55
C ALA A 291 -4.63 -4.55 19.99
N LYS A 292 -5.87 -4.64 20.50
CA LYS A 292 -6.95 -5.53 20.03
C LYS A 292 -7.36 -5.21 18.58
N ALA A 293 -7.99 -6.17 17.90
CA ALA A 293 -8.65 -5.94 16.60
C ALA A 293 -9.72 -4.84 16.72
N SER A 294 -9.75 -3.92 15.76
CA SER A 294 -10.73 -2.82 15.71
C SER A 294 -11.93 -3.22 14.86
N ALA A 295 -13.12 -2.69 15.17
CA ALA A 295 -14.29 -2.86 14.32
C ALA A 295 -14.12 -2.18 12.95
N HIS A 296 -13.17 -1.25 12.84
CA HIS A 296 -12.86 -0.56 11.59
C HIS A 296 -11.82 -1.29 10.72
N ASP A 297 -11.19 -2.36 11.22
CA ASP A 297 -10.23 -3.13 10.44
C ASP A 297 -10.92 -3.78 9.22
N VAL A 298 -10.28 -3.67 8.05
CA VAL A 298 -10.68 -4.36 6.82
C VAL A 298 -9.51 -5.23 6.39
N THR A 299 -9.57 -6.51 6.75
CA THR A 299 -8.44 -7.44 6.68
C THR A 299 -8.39 -8.26 5.41
N THR A 300 -9.42 -8.18 4.57
CA THR A 300 -9.51 -8.94 3.32
C THR A 300 -10.40 -8.22 2.31
N PHE A 301 -10.40 -8.72 1.08
CA PHE A 301 -11.27 -8.23 0.01
C PHE A 301 -12.75 -8.33 0.37
N HIS A 302 -13.53 -7.34 -0.04
CA HIS A 302 -14.98 -7.25 0.13
C HIS A 302 -15.41 -7.34 1.60
N HIS A 303 -14.66 -6.58 2.42
CA HIS A 303 -14.81 -6.37 3.86
C HIS A 303 -14.45 -7.57 4.75
N ASP A 304 -15.00 -8.76 4.46
CA ASP A 304 -14.94 -9.92 5.33
C ASP A 304 -14.75 -11.24 4.58
N ALA A 305 -14.54 -12.33 5.33
CA ALA A 305 -14.34 -13.66 4.75
C ALA A 305 -15.56 -14.17 3.97
N GLN A 306 -16.76 -13.65 4.28
CA GLN A 306 -18.01 -13.97 3.61
C GLN A 306 -18.17 -13.23 2.27
N ARG A 307 -17.30 -12.26 2.00
CA ARG A 307 -17.39 -11.34 0.87
C ARG A 307 -18.75 -10.63 0.88
N SER A 308 -19.09 -10.01 2.01
CA SER A 308 -20.36 -9.26 2.10
C SER A 308 -20.33 -7.93 1.36
N GLY A 309 -19.15 -7.30 1.23
CA GLY A 309 -19.03 -5.95 0.71
C GLY A 309 -19.70 -4.89 1.59
N TRP A 310 -20.00 -5.19 2.86
CA TRP A 310 -20.77 -4.32 3.75
C TRP A 310 -19.95 -3.79 4.92
N TYR A 311 -19.50 -2.54 4.83
CA TYR A 311 -18.84 -1.81 5.90
C TYR A 311 -19.85 -1.04 6.77
N ALA A 312 -20.35 -1.70 7.81
CA ALA A 312 -21.34 -1.17 8.77
C ALA A 312 -20.86 -0.15 9.84
N PRO A 313 -19.55 0.04 10.12
CA PRO A 313 -19.11 1.01 11.15
C PRO A 313 -19.06 2.49 10.72
N GLU A 314 -19.48 2.85 9.49
CA GLU A 314 -19.29 4.20 8.95
C GLU A 314 -20.38 5.17 9.45
N THR A 315 -19.98 6.31 10.00
CA THR A 315 -20.93 7.27 10.61
C THR A 315 -20.82 8.69 10.03
N LEU A 316 -19.77 8.97 9.28
CA LEU A 316 -19.45 10.28 8.69
C LEU A 316 -19.89 10.34 7.22
N LEU A 317 -19.67 9.27 6.45
CA LEU A 317 -20.10 9.14 5.05
C LEU A 317 -21.55 8.65 4.96
N SER A 318 -22.49 9.58 5.06
CA SER A 318 -23.94 9.33 4.93
C SER A 318 -24.53 10.05 3.72
N PRO A 319 -25.69 9.61 3.19
CA PRO A 319 -26.37 10.28 2.07
C PRO A 319 -26.62 11.78 2.31
N ALA A 320 -26.88 12.18 3.55
CA ALA A 320 -27.11 13.58 3.90
C ALA A 320 -25.84 14.45 3.88
N ARG A 321 -24.65 13.85 4.04
CA ARG A 321 -23.36 14.56 4.20
C ARG A 321 -22.49 14.52 2.95
N ILE A 322 -22.66 13.51 2.09
CA ILE A 322 -21.94 13.36 0.83
C ILE A 322 -22.53 14.32 -0.20
N LYS A 323 -21.75 15.33 -0.58
CA LYS A 323 -22.06 16.29 -1.65
C LYS A 323 -20.79 16.66 -2.39
N THR A 324 -20.92 17.13 -3.63
CA THR A 324 -19.78 17.57 -4.46
C THR A 324 -18.94 18.64 -3.78
N GLU A 325 -19.56 19.58 -3.04
CA GLU A 325 -18.82 20.65 -2.37
C GLU A 325 -18.11 20.19 -1.08
N THR A 326 -18.45 19.01 -0.56
CA THR A 326 -18.02 18.57 0.77
C THR A 326 -17.08 17.37 0.75
N LEU A 327 -17.04 16.58 -0.32
CA LEU A 327 -16.19 15.39 -0.45
C LEU A 327 -15.12 15.59 -1.54
N GLY A 328 -13.85 15.57 -1.15
CA GLY A 328 -12.71 15.81 -2.04
C GLY A 328 -11.45 15.05 -1.64
N LEU A 329 -10.41 15.13 -2.47
CA LEU A 329 -9.10 14.52 -2.21
C LEU A 329 -8.47 15.18 -0.97
N GLN A 330 -8.15 14.38 0.04
CA GLN A 330 -7.58 14.84 1.32
C GLN A 330 -6.06 14.65 1.38
N TRP A 331 -5.57 13.52 0.85
CA TRP A 331 -4.16 13.20 0.77
C TRP A 331 -3.93 12.11 -0.27
N GLU A 332 -2.70 12.01 -0.76
CA GLU A 332 -2.24 10.88 -1.56
C GLU A 332 -0.85 10.42 -1.08
N SER A 333 -0.56 9.13 -1.24
CA SER A 333 0.81 8.62 -1.06
C SER A 333 1.69 9.07 -2.22
N PRO A 334 3.03 8.95 -2.10
CA PRO A 334 3.89 9.06 -3.28
C PRO A 334 3.50 7.98 -4.30
N PRO A 335 3.88 8.16 -5.58
CA PRO A 335 3.80 7.09 -6.56
C PRO A 335 4.50 5.84 -6.03
N LEU A 336 3.85 4.68 -6.18
CA LEU A 336 4.42 3.40 -5.80
C LEU A 336 5.51 2.99 -6.81
N ASP A 337 6.29 1.97 -6.44
CA ASP A 337 7.53 1.62 -7.15
C ASP A 337 7.30 1.23 -8.62
N ILE A 338 7.98 1.96 -9.50
CA ILE A 338 8.10 1.69 -10.93
C ILE A 338 9.12 0.56 -11.14
N VAL A 339 8.82 -0.37 -12.05
CA VAL A 339 9.74 -1.44 -12.47
C VAL A 339 9.89 -1.39 -13.99
N ASP A 340 11.12 -1.37 -14.48
CA ASP A 340 11.44 -1.32 -15.93
C ASP A 340 10.73 -0.18 -16.68
N GLY A 341 10.53 0.97 -16.02
CA GLY A 341 9.81 2.12 -16.60
C GLY A 341 8.29 1.97 -16.65
N ALA A 342 7.72 0.86 -16.14
CA ALA A 342 6.28 0.63 -16.07
C ALA A 342 5.72 1.05 -14.69
N PRO A 343 4.78 2.01 -14.65
CA PRO A 343 4.05 2.36 -13.43
C PRO A 343 3.28 1.16 -12.86
N PRO A 344 3.17 1.05 -11.53
CA PRO A 344 2.38 -0.01 -10.91
C PRO A 344 0.88 0.18 -11.18
N ARG A 345 0.14 -0.94 -11.17
CA ARG A 345 -1.32 -0.98 -11.13
C ARG A 345 -1.78 -1.76 -9.91
N LEU A 346 -2.80 -1.25 -9.21
CA LEU A 346 -3.41 -1.92 -8.07
C LEU A 346 -4.64 -2.71 -8.51
N TYR A 347 -4.44 -3.95 -8.97
CA TYR A 347 -5.54 -4.93 -9.11
C TYR A 347 -6.01 -5.43 -7.74
N ALA A 348 -5.08 -5.54 -6.80
CA ALA A 348 -5.37 -5.80 -5.41
C ALA A 348 -6.10 -4.58 -4.83
N SER A 349 -7.24 -4.82 -4.18
CA SER A 349 -7.93 -3.78 -3.43
C SER A 349 -7.13 -3.46 -2.16
N PRO A 350 -7.05 -2.19 -1.73
CA PRO A 350 -6.36 -1.86 -0.49
C PRO A 350 -7.07 -2.47 0.72
N LEU A 351 -6.30 -2.74 1.78
CA LEU A 351 -6.80 -3.17 3.10
C LEU A 351 -6.55 -2.08 4.12
N TYR A 352 -7.22 -2.14 5.27
CA TYR A 352 -7.09 -1.13 6.32
C TYR A 352 -6.95 -1.74 7.71
N LEU A 353 -6.09 -1.13 8.53
CA LEU A 353 -5.96 -1.41 9.95
C LEU A 353 -6.00 -0.11 10.73
N ASP A 354 -6.86 -0.06 11.74
CA ASP A 354 -7.07 1.12 12.58
C ASP A 354 -5.83 1.44 13.45
N SER A 355 -5.05 0.41 13.78
CA SER A 355 -3.87 0.54 14.63
C SER A 355 -2.85 -0.56 14.37
N LEU A 356 -1.80 -0.29 13.62
CA LEU A 356 -0.68 -1.21 13.39
C LEU A 356 0.59 -0.71 14.07
N ARG A 357 1.17 -1.54 14.95
CA ARG A 357 2.51 -1.29 15.49
C ARG A 357 3.56 -1.66 14.46
N ILE A 358 4.42 -0.71 14.12
CA ILE A 358 5.54 -0.92 13.22
C ILE A 358 6.72 -1.51 14.01
N SER A 359 7.30 -2.59 13.49
CA SER A 359 8.35 -3.39 14.15
C SER A 359 9.71 -3.27 13.46
N GLY A 360 9.76 -2.75 12.23
CA GLY A 360 10.97 -2.54 11.45
C GLY A 360 11.09 -1.12 10.88
N GLY A 361 12.23 -0.80 10.28
CA GLY A 361 12.45 0.48 9.61
C GLY A 361 12.45 1.71 10.54
N PRO A 362 12.33 2.91 9.98
CA PRO A 362 12.49 4.17 10.74
C PRO A 362 11.37 4.43 11.75
N TYR A 363 10.22 3.77 11.59
CA TYR A 363 9.06 3.93 12.46
C TYR A 363 8.91 2.82 13.50
N LYS A 364 9.96 2.01 13.73
CA LYS A 364 9.98 0.94 14.74
C LYS A 364 9.45 1.45 16.07
N THR A 365 8.59 0.65 16.71
CA THR A 365 7.86 0.90 17.96
C THR A 365 6.69 1.90 17.91
N GLN A 366 6.48 2.60 16.80
CA GLN A 366 5.33 3.50 16.64
C GLN A 366 4.10 2.73 16.16
N THR A 367 2.91 3.30 16.34
CA THR A 367 1.62 2.67 15.99
C THR A 367 0.81 3.60 15.11
N PHE A 368 0.33 3.15 13.96
CA PHE A 368 -0.35 3.98 12.95
C PHE A 368 -1.67 3.34 12.49
N ALA A 369 -2.66 4.16 12.20
CA ALA A 369 -3.70 3.77 11.24
C ALA A 369 -3.03 3.53 9.87
N THR A 370 -3.29 2.40 9.23
CA THR A 370 -2.48 1.91 8.11
C THR A 370 -3.34 1.37 6.98
N VAL A 371 -3.08 1.82 5.76
CA VAL A 371 -3.52 1.16 4.52
C VAL A 371 -2.46 0.17 4.09
N ILE A 372 -2.85 -1.08 3.81
CA ILE A 372 -1.99 -2.07 3.15
C ILE A 372 -2.32 -2.12 1.67
N ALA A 373 -1.30 -2.00 0.82
CA ALA A 373 -1.45 -2.01 -0.63
C ALA A 373 -0.51 -3.02 -1.28
N ALA A 374 -0.90 -3.56 -2.43
CA ALA A 374 -0.12 -4.53 -3.20
C ALA A 374 -0.17 -4.19 -4.69
N SER A 375 0.97 -4.24 -5.38
CA SER A 375 1.07 -3.78 -6.77
C SER A 375 1.40 -4.87 -7.77
N SER A 376 0.95 -4.68 -9.01
CA SER A 376 1.31 -5.49 -10.17
C SER A 376 2.82 -5.56 -10.42
N ASN A 377 3.62 -4.68 -9.81
CA ASN A 377 5.08 -4.69 -9.90
C ASN A 377 5.76 -5.60 -8.87
N GLY A 378 5.00 -6.32 -8.04
CA GLY A 378 5.52 -7.29 -7.08
C GLY A 378 5.88 -6.71 -5.72
N TYR A 379 5.33 -5.54 -5.38
CA TYR A 379 5.55 -4.89 -4.09
C TYR A 379 4.32 -4.95 -3.19
N VAL A 380 4.58 -4.92 -1.88
CA VAL A 380 3.59 -4.75 -0.82
C VAL A 380 4.02 -3.58 0.07
N TYR A 381 3.05 -2.82 0.57
CA TYR A 381 3.25 -1.56 1.28
C TYR A 381 2.41 -1.50 2.55
N ALA A 382 2.95 -0.89 3.60
CA ALA A 382 2.16 -0.24 4.64
C ALA A 382 2.28 1.27 4.49
N ILE A 383 1.14 1.95 4.45
CA ILE A 383 1.03 3.39 4.23
C ILE A 383 0.24 4.00 5.38
N ASN A 384 0.79 5.04 5.99
CA ASN A 384 0.13 5.77 7.07
C ASN A 384 -1.18 6.40 6.58
N ALA A 385 -2.29 6.11 7.24
CA ALA A 385 -3.62 6.54 6.79
C ALA A 385 -4.08 7.86 7.41
N ALA A 386 -3.47 8.27 8.52
CA ALA A 386 -3.87 9.46 9.27
C ALA A 386 -2.64 10.19 9.82
N LYS A 387 -2.77 11.49 10.11
CA LYS A 387 -1.68 12.23 10.76
C LYS A 387 -1.34 11.59 12.11
N ASN A 388 -0.06 11.31 12.35
CA ASN A 388 0.41 10.70 13.59
C ASN A 388 1.66 11.41 14.10
N GLY A 389 1.48 12.32 15.06
CA GLY A 389 2.51 13.26 15.47
C GLY A 389 3.05 14.03 14.26
N ASP A 390 4.32 13.77 13.96
CA ASP A 390 5.08 14.38 12.89
C ASP A 390 5.02 13.62 11.54
N VAL A 391 4.31 12.48 11.49
CA VAL A 391 4.21 11.67 10.26
C VAL A 391 2.92 12.02 9.51
N ALA A 392 3.08 12.46 8.26
CA ALA A 392 1.97 12.77 7.36
C ALA A 392 1.16 11.52 6.97
N PRO A 393 -0.16 11.64 6.75
CA PRO A 393 -0.89 10.62 6.01
C PRO A 393 -0.31 10.47 4.59
N GLY A 394 -0.40 9.28 4.01
CA GLY A 394 0.21 8.92 2.73
C GLY A 394 1.67 8.47 2.83
N ARG A 395 2.36 8.69 3.96
CA ARG A 395 3.76 8.24 4.14
C ARG A 395 3.86 6.72 4.09
N ILE A 396 4.77 6.19 3.26
CA ILE A 396 5.11 4.77 3.24
C ILE A 396 5.89 4.43 4.53
N LEU A 397 5.34 3.53 5.34
CA LEU A 397 5.92 3.09 6.61
C LEU A 397 6.92 1.95 6.42
N TRP A 398 6.60 1.03 5.52
CA TRP A 398 7.50 0.01 4.99
C TRP A 398 7.01 -0.42 3.60
N ARG A 399 7.93 -0.97 2.80
CA ARG A 399 7.62 -1.63 1.53
C ARG A 399 8.55 -2.82 1.30
N THR A 400 8.03 -3.86 0.67
CA THR A 400 8.76 -5.09 0.40
C THR A 400 8.53 -5.52 -1.04
N ARG A 401 9.62 -5.73 -1.80
CA ARG A 401 9.57 -6.39 -3.10
C ARG A 401 9.62 -7.90 -2.91
N LEU A 402 8.60 -8.62 -3.33
CA LEU A 402 8.50 -10.08 -3.15
C LEU A 402 9.34 -10.85 -4.19
N ALA A 403 9.28 -10.39 -5.44
CA ALA A 403 10.02 -10.91 -6.58
C ALA A 403 10.03 -9.86 -7.71
N PRO A 404 10.93 -9.98 -8.70
CA PRO A 404 10.71 -9.35 -10.00
C PRO A 404 9.36 -9.82 -10.59
N PRO A 405 8.55 -8.93 -11.19
CA PRO A 405 7.28 -9.34 -11.77
C PRO A 405 7.49 -10.19 -13.02
N CYS A 406 6.59 -11.16 -13.23
CA CYS A 406 6.53 -11.95 -14.45
C CYS A 406 6.17 -11.10 -15.67
N ARG A 407 6.67 -11.53 -16.84
CA ARG A 407 6.18 -11.12 -18.15
C ARG A 407 5.50 -12.31 -18.81
N LEU A 408 4.19 -12.39 -18.66
CA LEU A 408 3.40 -13.43 -19.31
C LEU A 408 3.51 -13.25 -20.83
N GLN A 409 3.82 -14.31 -21.56
CA GLN A 409 3.88 -14.30 -23.04
C GLN A 409 2.56 -14.80 -23.64
N PRO A 410 2.15 -14.35 -24.83
CA PRO A 410 2.87 -13.45 -25.74
C PRO A 410 2.78 -11.97 -25.35
N ALA A 411 1.91 -11.58 -24.42
CA ALA A 411 1.86 -10.23 -23.86
C ALA A 411 1.40 -10.23 -22.39
N PRO A 412 1.91 -9.31 -21.55
CA PRO A 412 1.47 -9.16 -20.16
C PRO A 412 -0.04 -8.90 -20.07
N LEU A 413 -0.68 -9.35 -18.99
CA LEU A 413 -2.10 -9.09 -18.71
C LEU A 413 -2.35 -7.56 -18.74
N ASP A 414 -3.26 -7.12 -19.61
CA ASP A 414 -3.58 -5.70 -19.86
C ASP A 414 -2.36 -4.79 -20.20
N GLY A 415 -1.22 -5.39 -20.61
CA GLY A 415 -0.01 -4.67 -20.98
C GLY A 415 0.92 -4.28 -19.82
N VAL A 416 0.67 -4.76 -18.59
CA VAL A 416 1.43 -4.36 -17.39
C VAL A 416 2.19 -5.52 -16.73
N PRO A 417 3.31 -5.28 -16.01
CA PRO A 417 4.02 -6.33 -15.30
C PRO A 417 3.11 -7.13 -14.37
N THR A 418 3.37 -8.43 -14.20
CA THR A 418 2.54 -9.35 -13.42
C THR A 418 3.27 -9.85 -12.17
N GLY A 419 3.10 -9.15 -11.06
CA GLY A 419 3.59 -9.50 -9.72
C GLY A 419 2.43 -9.91 -8.82
N VAL A 420 1.95 -9.00 -7.97
CA VAL A 420 0.76 -9.20 -7.14
C VAL A 420 -0.48 -8.71 -7.88
N LEU A 421 -1.44 -9.60 -8.12
CA LEU A 421 -2.74 -9.24 -8.70
C LEU A 421 -3.90 -9.42 -7.71
N SER A 422 -3.80 -10.40 -6.81
CA SER A 422 -4.85 -10.66 -5.82
C SER A 422 -4.78 -9.70 -4.66
N THR A 423 -5.96 -9.33 -4.14
CA THR A 423 -6.05 -8.71 -2.81
C THR A 423 -5.48 -9.65 -1.73
N PRO A 424 -4.49 -9.20 -0.94
CA PRO A 424 -3.94 -9.95 0.19
C PRO A 424 -4.98 -10.27 1.29
N VAL A 425 -4.58 -11.05 2.29
CA VAL A 425 -5.37 -11.24 3.52
C VAL A 425 -4.51 -11.09 4.77
N ILE A 426 -5.01 -10.35 5.75
CA ILE A 426 -4.35 -10.09 7.03
C ILE A 426 -4.85 -11.08 8.08
N ASP A 427 -3.93 -11.87 8.64
CA ASP A 427 -4.13 -12.55 9.92
C ASP A 427 -3.71 -11.60 11.04
N ARG A 428 -4.72 -10.92 11.59
CA ARG A 428 -4.52 -9.92 12.64
C ARG A 428 -4.01 -10.54 13.94
N ALA A 429 -4.45 -11.75 14.26
CA ALA A 429 -4.09 -12.43 15.51
C ALA A 429 -2.64 -12.93 15.46
N GLY A 430 -2.23 -13.52 14.33
CA GLY A 430 -0.86 -13.94 14.08
C GLY A 430 0.10 -12.78 13.78
N SER A 431 -0.41 -11.56 13.56
CA SER A 431 0.34 -10.40 13.08
C SER A 431 1.05 -10.68 11.74
N ARG A 432 0.32 -11.30 10.80
CA ARG A 432 0.84 -11.74 9.50
C ARG A 432 0.00 -11.19 8.34
N LEU A 433 0.65 -11.00 7.21
CA LEU A 433 0.01 -10.67 5.93
C LEU A 433 0.34 -11.78 4.93
N TYR A 434 -0.69 -12.40 4.34
CA TYR A 434 -0.54 -13.37 3.27
C TYR A 434 -0.78 -12.74 1.91
N VAL A 435 0.10 -13.01 0.96
CA VAL A 435 0.09 -12.43 -0.39
C VAL A 435 0.68 -13.42 -1.39
N THR A 436 0.20 -13.39 -2.63
CA THR A 436 0.78 -14.16 -3.74
C THR A 436 1.51 -13.24 -4.70
N SER A 437 2.60 -13.72 -5.30
CA SER A 437 3.28 -13.02 -6.39
C SER A 437 3.78 -14.01 -7.43
N CYS A 438 3.77 -13.59 -8.68
CA CYS A 438 4.43 -14.31 -9.76
C CYS A 438 5.93 -13.99 -9.78
N ASP A 439 6.74 -15.03 -9.90
CA ASP A 439 8.19 -14.97 -10.08
C ASP A 439 8.58 -15.60 -11.44
N PRO A 440 9.43 -14.95 -12.27
CA PRO A 440 9.83 -15.46 -13.58
C PRO A 440 10.46 -16.86 -13.55
N GLU A 441 11.20 -17.18 -12.49
CA GLU A 441 11.93 -18.43 -12.32
C GLU A 441 11.12 -19.44 -11.51
N LYS A 442 10.58 -19.01 -10.36
CA LYS A 442 9.90 -19.88 -9.38
C LYS A 442 8.40 -20.00 -9.59
N ARG A 443 7.84 -19.25 -10.56
CA ARG A 443 6.40 -19.16 -10.85
C ARG A 443 5.63 -18.60 -9.66
N TRP A 444 4.36 -18.94 -9.52
CA TRP A 444 3.52 -18.42 -8.44
C TRP A 444 3.96 -18.94 -7.08
N GLN A 445 4.07 -18.00 -6.15
CA GLN A 445 4.47 -18.24 -4.76
C GLN A 445 3.48 -17.54 -3.84
N ALA A 446 3.13 -18.18 -2.72
CA ALA A 446 2.50 -17.51 -1.58
C ALA A 446 3.58 -17.10 -0.58
N TYR A 447 3.44 -15.92 0.00
CA TYR A 447 4.32 -15.35 1.01
C TYR A 447 3.51 -15.05 2.27
N ALA A 448 4.16 -15.16 3.42
CA ALA A 448 3.69 -14.58 4.66
C ALA A 448 4.69 -13.52 5.11
N LEU A 449 4.21 -12.32 5.43
CA LEU A 449 5.03 -11.20 5.88
C LEU A 449 4.67 -10.88 7.33
N ASP A 450 5.67 -10.50 8.13
CA ASP A 450 5.42 -9.83 9.41
C ASP A 450 4.70 -8.51 9.14
N LEU A 451 3.52 -8.35 9.73
CA LEU A 451 2.63 -7.23 9.44
C LEU A 451 3.25 -5.88 9.83
N GLY A 452 4.08 -5.85 10.89
CA GLY A 452 4.68 -4.62 11.40
C GLY A 452 5.93 -4.16 10.67
N SER A 453 6.66 -5.05 9.99
CA SER A 453 7.93 -4.73 9.32
C SER A 453 7.91 -4.97 7.81
N GLY A 454 6.95 -5.74 7.31
CA GLY A 454 6.91 -6.20 5.93
C GLY A 454 7.92 -7.29 5.61
N ALA A 455 8.71 -7.78 6.58
CA ALA A 455 9.70 -8.82 6.34
C ALA A 455 9.02 -10.16 6.01
N VAL A 456 9.53 -10.88 5.00
CA VAL A 456 9.07 -12.25 4.72
C VAL A 456 9.42 -13.12 5.92
N LEU A 457 8.43 -13.89 6.42
CA LEU A 457 8.61 -14.77 7.57
C LEU A 457 9.50 -15.97 7.23
N PRO A 458 10.18 -16.57 8.23
CA PRO A 458 10.90 -17.82 8.04
C PRO A 458 10.04 -18.91 7.39
N ASP A 459 10.67 -19.80 6.63
CA ASP A 459 10.05 -20.92 5.89
C ASP A 459 9.12 -20.53 4.71
N TRP A 460 8.86 -19.23 4.51
CA TRP A 460 8.17 -18.71 3.33
C TRP A 460 9.18 -18.21 2.28
N PRO A 461 8.83 -18.20 0.98
CA PRO A 461 7.52 -18.49 0.39
C PRO A 461 7.22 -19.98 0.15
N VAL A 462 5.92 -20.28 -0.02
CA VAL A 462 5.40 -21.58 -0.49
C VAL A 462 5.24 -21.56 -2.00
N GLN A 463 5.88 -22.49 -2.70
CA GLN A 463 5.74 -22.64 -4.14
C GLN A 463 4.37 -23.26 -4.51
N LEU A 464 3.68 -22.65 -5.47
CA LEU A 464 2.35 -23.06 -5.93
C LEU A 464 2.45 -23.64 -7.35
N ASP A 465 3.29 -24.67 -7.52
CA ASP A 465 3.53 -25.30 -8.81
C ASP A 465 2.53 -26.42 -9.17
N GLU A 466 2.44 -26.75 -10.46
CA GLU A 466 1.48 -27.74 -10.96
C GLU A 466 1.78 -29.14 -10.42
N LYS A 467 3.05 -29.47 -10.21
CA LYS A 467 3.49 -30.74 -9.64
C LYS A 467 2.93 -30.92 -8.22
N THR A 468 3.04 -29.89 -7.38
CA THR A 468 2.58 -29.89 -6.00
C THR A 468 1.06 -29.95 -5.92
N LEU A 469 0.35 -29.14 -6.71
CA LEU A 469 -1.11 -29.17 -6.72
C LEU A 469 -1.67 -30.51 -7.21
N ASN A 470 -1.06 -31.11 -8.24
CA ASN A 470 -1.47 -32.44 -8.72
C ASN A 470 -1.26 -33.55 -7.68
N ALA A 471 -0.12 -33.53 -6.99
CA ALA A 471 0.19 -34.52 -5.95
C ALA A 471 -0.81 -34.49 -4.78
N LEU A 472 -1.49 -33.35 -4.57
CA LEU A 472 -2.42 -33.12 -3.47
C LEU A 472 -3.87 -32.94 -3.95
N ASN A 473 -4.15 -33.23 -5.22
CA ASN A 473 -5.46 -33.04 -5.83
C ASN A 473 -6.50 -34.00 -5.21
N ARG A 474 -7.64 -33.45 -4.78
CA ARG A 474 -8.75 -34.19 -4.17
C ARG A 474 -9.91 -34.45 -5.13
N ASN A 475 -9.87 -33.96 -6.37
CA ASN A 475 -10.89 -34.28 -7.37
C ASN A 475 -10.62 -35.66 -7.99
N ALA A 476 -11.64 -36.51 -8.09
CA ALA A 476 -11.52 -37.89 -8.55
C ALA A 476 -11.41 -37.95 -10.09
N GLY A 477 -10.29 -38.44 -10.64
CA GLY A 477 -10.09 -38.60 -12.08
C GLY A 477 -8.94 -39.57 -12.41
N PRO A 478 -9.00 -40.34 -13.51
CA PRO A 478 -8.07 -41.44 -13.78
C PRO A 478 -6.68 -41.01 -14.28
N THR A 479 -6.47 -39.73 -14.62
CA THR A 479 -5.26 -39.26 -15.31
C THR A 479 -4.76 -37.94 -14.71
N LEU A 480 -3.57 -37.97 -14.10
CA LEU A 480 -2.85 -36.77 -13.66
C LEU A 480 -2.52 -35.86 -14.87
N VAL A 481 -2.46 -34.53 -14.68
CA VAL A 481 -2.04 -33.62 -15.78
C VAL A 481 -0.67 -34.07 -16.31
N PRO A 482 -0.47 -34.19 -17.65
CA PRO A 482 0.86 -34.40 -18.20
C PRO A 482 1.81 -33.27 -17.75
N PRO A 483 2.99 -33.59 -17.17
CA PRO A 483 3.85 -32.62 -16.48
C PRO A 483 4.54 -31.57 -17.38
N GLN A 484 4.25 -31.54 -18.68
CA GLN A 484 4.87 -30.62 -19.62
C GLN A 484 3.81 -29.73 -20.29
N ARG A 485 3.50 -28.60 -19.63
CA ARG A 485 3.11 -27.40 -20.37
C ARG A 485 4.38 -26.73 -20.89
N ARG A 486 4.34 -26.15 -22.10
CA ARG A 486 5.43 -25.28 -22.58
C ARG A 486 5.50 -23.96 -21.78
N PHE A 487 4.41 -23.59 -21.09
CA PHE A 487 4.27 -22.38 -20.28
C PHE A 487 3.32 -22.62 -19.08
N ASP A 488 3.68 -22.15 -17.89
CA ASP A 488 2.85 -22.20 -16.67
C ASP A 488 2.01 -20.91 -16.57
N PHE A 489 0.81 -20.91 -17.14
CA PHE A 489 -0.10 -19.76 -17.19
C PHE A 489 -1.18 -19.76 -16.10
N ARG A 490 -0.98 -20.43 -14.97
CA ARG A 490 -1.95 -20.39 -13.85
C ARG A 490 -1.93 -19.00 -13.21
N VAL A 491 -2.54 -18.00 -13.84
CA VAL A 491 -2.66 -16.65 -13.30
C VAL A 491 -3.52 -16.72 -12.04
N GLN A 492 -3.00 -16.11 -10.98
CA GLN A 492 -3.63 -15.99 -9.69
C GLN A 492 -4.09 -14.54 -9.53
N ARG A 493 -5.40 -14.34 -9.41
CA ARG A 493 -6.01 -13.00 -9.28
C ARG A 493 -7.10 -12.94 -8.21
N GLY A 494 -7.84 -14.02 -8.00
CA GLY A 494 -8.87 -14.05 -6.96
C GLY A 494 -8.28 -13.75 -5.58
N ALA A 495 -8.96 -12.93 -4.80
CA ALA A 495 -8.53 -12.54 -3.47
C ALA A 495 -8.31 -13.75 -2.55
N LEU A 496 -7.33 -13.59 -1.64
CA LEU A 496 -7.01 -14.63 -0.67
C LEU A 496 -8.02 -14.63 0.48
N ASN A 497 -8.22 -15.79 1.11
CA ASN A 497 -9.09 -15.92 2.27
C ASN A 497 -8.51 -16.90 3.29
N LEU A 498 -8.96 -16.83 4.53
CA LEU A 498 -8.48 -17.67 5.63
C LEU A 498 -9.62 -18.55 6.18
N SER A 499 -9.26 -19.70 6.74
CA SER A 499 -10.15 -20.42 7.65
C SER A 499 -10.46 -19.56 8.88
N PRO A 500 -11.59 -19.77 9.58
CA PRO A 500 -11.96 -18.96 10.75
C PRO A 500 -10.91 -18.92 11.87
N ASP A 501 -10.08 -19.95 11.99
CA ASP A 501 -8.98 -20.06 12.94
C ASP A 501 -7.63 -19.53 12.41
N GLY A 502 -7.57 -19.08 11.15
CA GLY A 502 -6.35 -18.62 10.49
C GLY A 502 -5.34 -19.73 10.14
N GLY A 503 -5.67 -21.00 10.40
CA GLY A 503 -4.77 -22.14 10.17
C GLY A 503 -4.58 -22.51 8.70
N THR A 504 -5.50 -22.10 7.82
CA THR A 504 -5.49 -22.42 6.39
C THR A 504 -5.69 -21.19 5.54
N LEU A 505 -4.84 -21.00 4.53
CA LEU A 505 -4.94 -19.99 3.49
C LEU A 505 -5.51 -20.60 2.21
N TYR A 506 -6.60 -20.03 1.69
CA TYR A 506 -7.27 -20.46 0.46
C TYR A 506 -6.87 -19.57 -0.72
N ILE A 507 -6.45 -20.20 -1.82
CA ILE A 507 -5.93 -19.52 -3.02
C ILE A 507 -6.60 -20.11 -4.26
N GLY A 508 -7.32 -19.26 -5.01
CA GLY A 508 -7.94 -19.60 -6.30
C GLY A 508 -7.06 -19.25 -7.50
N PHE A 509 -7.06 -20.12 -8.52
CA PHE A 509 -6.32 -19.97 -9.77
C PHE A 509 -7.20 -20.20 -11.00
N GLY A 510 -6.74 -19.69 -12.16
CA GLY A 510 -7.15 -20.20 -13.47
C GLY A 510 -7.76 -19.16 -14.42
N GLU A 511 -7.16 -17.98 -14.59
CA GLU A 511 -7.59 -17.10 -15.68
C GLU A 511 -7.31 -17.76 -17.04
N SER A 512 -8.36 -18.18 -17.76
CA SER A 512 -8.29 -18.88 -19.06
C SER A 512 -7.63 -20.27 -19.04
N GLU A 513 -7.56 -20.91 -17.87
CA GLU A 513 -6.89 -22.20 -17.65
C GLU A 513 -7.69 -23.08 -16.67
N THR A 514 -7.22 -24.31 -16.43
CA THR A 514 -7.77 -25.19 -15.38
C THR A 514 -7.89 -24.44 -14.05
N GLY A 515 -9.09 -24.39 -13.49
CA GLY A 515 -9.30 -23.83 -12.15
C GLY A 515 -8.72 -24.70 -11.05
N TRP A 516 -8.05 -24.08 -10.10
CA TRP A 516 -7.55 -24.74 -8.88
C TRP A 516 -7.94 -23.96 -7.64
N LEU A 517 -8.36 -24.67 -6.60
CA LEU A 517 -8.39 -24.19 -5.23
C LEU A 517 -7.27 -24.87 -4.45
N ALA A 518 -6.30 -24.09 -3.98
CA ALA A 518 -5.23 -24.56 -3.09
C ALA A 518 -5.52 -24.16 -1.64
N ALA A 519 -5.24 -25.06 -0.71
CA ALA A 519 -5.27 -24.82 0.73
C ALA A 519 -3.84 -24.96 1.28
N VAL A 520 -3.30 -23.86 1.80
CA VAL A 520 -1.95 -23.78 2.37
C VAL A 520 -2.04 -23.75 3.89
N ASP A 521 -1.32 -24.65 4.56
CA ASP A 521 -1.16 -24.65 6.02
C ASP A 521 -0.30 -23.44 6.40
N THR A 522 -0.88 -22.54 7.21
CA THR A 522 -0.26 -21.26 7.55
C THR A 522 0.85 -21.35 8.57
N GLN A 523 0.93 -22.46 9.32
CA GLN A 523 1.96 -22.72 10.31
C GLN A 523 3.11 -23.55 9.73
N ALA A 524 2.77 -24.57 8.94
CA ALA A 524 3.76 -25.45 8.32
C ALA A 524 4.33 -24.90 7.00
N ALA A 525 3.81 -23.77 6.49
CA ALA A 525 4.22 -23.14 5.24
C ALA A 525 4.30 -24.16 4.08
N LYS A 526 3.20 -24.88 3.84
CA LYS A 526 3.12 -25.86 2.74
C LYS A 526 1.70 -26.00 2.22
N VAL A 527 1.58 -26.40 0.95
CA VAL A 527 0.28 -26.82 0.40
C VAL A 527 -0.15 -28.08 1.16
N ALA A 528 -1.32 -28.03 1.80
CA ALA A 528 -1.90 -29.14 2.54
C ALA A 528 -2.93 -29.92 1.70
N SER A 529 -3.62 -29.23 0.79
CA SER A 529 -4.63 -29.83 -0.09
C SER A 529 -4.83 -28.98 -1.33
N ALA A 530 -5.25 -29.61 -2.43
CA ALA A 530 -5.65 -28.91 -3.65
C ALA A 530 -6.88 -29.56 -4.27
N PHE A 531 -7.64 -28.81 -5.06
CA PHE A 531 -8.77 -29.32 -5.82
C PHE A 531 -8.77 -28.72 -7.22
N ALA A 532 -8.61 -29.57 -8.24
CA ALA A 532 -8.81 -29.19 -9.63
C ALA A 532 -10.30 -29.17 -9.96
N VAL A 533 -10.76 -28.13 -10.64
CA VAL A 533 -12.17 -28.00 -11.04
C VAL A 533 -12.61 -29.09 -12.03
N SER A 534 -11.68 -29.67 -12.80
CA SER A 534 -11.94 -30.80 -13.70
C SER A 534 -11.10 -32.02 -13.36
N ALA A 535 -11.69 -33.21 -13.51
CA ALA A 535 -11.09 -34.49 -13.12
C ALA A 535 -9.99 -34.98 -14.05
N MET A 536 -10.18 -34.83 -15.36
CA MET A 536 -9.08 -34.78 -16.29
C MET A 536 -8.92 -33.31 -16.65
N PRO A 537 -7.89 -32.64 -16.11
CA PRO A 537 -7.60 -31.26 -16.46
C PRO A 537 -7.28 -31.15 -17.95
N HIS A 538 -8.31 -30.90 -18.75
CA HIS A 538 -8.21 -30.51 -20.15
C HIS A 538 -8.00 -28.99 -20.22
N ARG A 539 -7.49 -28.54 -21.36
CA ARG A 539 -6.98 -27.17 -21.53
C ARG A 539 -8.14 -26.15 -21.45
N GLY A 540 -8.00 -25.13 -20.60
CA GLY A 540 -8.72 -23.85 -20.74
C GLY A 540 -10.11 -23.70 -20.09
N SER A 541 -10.46 -24.42 -19.02
CA SER A 541 -11.80 -24.35 -18.41
C SER A 541 -11.82 -24.42 -16.87
N GLY A 542 -12.89 -23.93 -16.25
CA GLY A 542 -13.10 -24.06 -14.80
C GLY A 542 -12.41 -23.02 -13.92
N GLY A 543 -11.77 -22.01 -14.49
CA GLY A 543 -10.99 -21.01 -13.76
C GLY A 543 -11.68 -20.34 -12.55
N ILE A 544 -10.95 -20.19 -11.44
CA ILE A 544 -11.40 -19.44 -10.24
C ILE A 544 -10.70 -18.08 -10.23
N TRP A 545 -11.14 -17.19 -11.11
CA TRP A 545 -10.42 -15.94 -11.42
C TRP A 545 -11.14 -14.64 -11.02
N GLY A 546 -12.43 -14.72 -10.70
CA GLY A 546 -13.21 -13.58 -10.18
C GLY A 546 -12.53 -12.94 -8.96
N SER A 547 -12.70 -11.63 -8.78
CA SER A 547 -11.95 -10.85 -7.77
C SER A 547 -12.16 -11.35 -6.34
N ALA A 548 -13.31 -11.96 -6.01
CA ALA A 548 -13.57 -12.57 -4.69
C ALA A 548 -12.66 -13.74 -4.32
N GLY A 549 -12.16 -14.49 -5.31
CA GLY A 549 -11.56 -15.80 -5.03
C GLY A 549 -12.53 -16.71 -4.26
N ALA A 550 -12.07 -17.23 -3.12
CA ALA A 550 -12.89 -18.04 -2.22
C ALA A 550 -13.67 -17.18 -1.21
N SER A 551 -14.92 -17.59 -0.92
CA SER A 551 -15.71 -17.09 0.23
C SER A 551 -15.75 -18.16 1.31
N VAL A 552 -15.67 -17.77 2.58
CA VAL A 552 -15.63 -18.68 3.72
C VAL A 552 -16.72 -18.29 4.70
N ASP A 553 -17.58 -19.23 5.05
CA ASP A 553 -18.61 -18.99 6.07
C ASP A 553 -18.08 -19.19 7.49
N THR A 554 -18.89 -18.83 8.47
CA THR A 554 -18.53 -18.89 9.90
C THR A 554 -18.26 -20.31 10.40
N ASP A 555 -18.72 -21.34 9.67
CA ASP A 555 -18.48 -22.74 10.03
C ASP A 555 -17.24 -23.32 9.33
N GLY A 556 -16.55 -22.50 8.53
CA GLY A 556 -15.37 -22.91 7.77
C GLY A 556 -15.69 -23.59 6.43
N SER A 557 -16.95 -23.58 5.97
CA SER A 557 -17.26 -24.03 4.62
C SER A 557 -16.73 -23.03 3.59
N VAL A 558 -16.08 -23.54 2.55
CA VAL A 558 -15.45 -22.73 1.50
C VAL A 558 -16.29 -22.80 0.23
N PHE A 559 -16.55 -21.66 -0.39
CA PHE A 559 -17.33 -21.52 -1.61
C PHE A 559 -16.51 -20.87 -2.72
N VAL A 560 -16.59 -21.41 -3.93
CA VAL A 560 -15.95 -20.85 -5.12
C VAL A 560 -16.89 -20.89 -6.32
N ALA A 561 -16.82 -19.88 -7.17
CA ALA A 561 -17.45 -19.89 -8.50
C ALA A 561 -16.38 -20.25 -9.54
N THR A 562 -16.72 -21.17 -10.43
CA THR A 562 -15.81 -21.68 -11.46
C THR A 562 -16.23 -21.21 -12.84
N GLY A 563 -15.23 -20.92 -13.64
CA GLY A 563 -15.43 -20.29 -14.94
C GLY A 563 -15.33 -21.21 -16.13
N THR A 564 -15.13 -20.62 -17.31
CA THR A 564 -14.94 -21.32 -18.60
C THR A 564 -14.01 -20.52 -19.51
N GLY A 565 -13.73 -21.07 -20.68
CA GLY A 565 -13.13 -20.38 -21.81
C GLY A 565 -13.80 -20.83 -23.11
N PHE A 566 -13.47 -20.20 -24.23
CA PHE A 566 -14.04 -20.59 -25.53
C PHE A 566 -13.77 -22.07 -25.85
N GLY A 567 -14.84 -22.81 -26.17
CA GLY A 567 -14.76 -24.24 -26.44
C GLY A 567 -14.30 -25.08 -25.22
N GLY A 568 -14.32 -24.53 -24.02
CA GLY A 568 -13.86 -25.19 -22.79
C GLY A 568 -14.84 -26.22 -22.21
N TYR A 569 -16.00 -26.41 -22.83
CA TYR A 569 -16.99 -27.39 -22.37
C TYR A 569 -16.62 -28.80 -22.80
N VAL A 570 -16.47 -29.69 -21.81
CA VAL A 570 -16.31 -31.13 -22.01
C VAL A 570 -17.25 -31.83 -21.03
N GLU A 571 -18.12 -32.69 -21.56
CA GLU A 571 -18.99 -33.49 -20.71
C GLU A 571 -18.24 -34.71 -20.18
N GLN A 572 -18.03 -34.75 -18.87
CA GLN A 572 -17.35 -35.83 -18.17
C GLN A 572 -17.70 -35.82 -16.68
N ALA A 573 -17.59 -36.98 -16.03
CA ALA A 573 -17.73 -37.08 -14.58
C ALA A 573 -16.68 -36.21 -13.87
N HIS A 574 -17.05 -35.67 -12.71
CA HIS A 574 -16.17 -34.88 -11.84
C HIS A 574 -15.56 -33.63 -12.51
N ASP A 575 -16.24 -33.06 -13.51
CA ASP A 575 -15.93 -31.76 -14.09
C ASP A 575 -16.93 -30.73 -13.63
N TRP A 576 -16.42 -29.62 -13.09
CA TRP A 576 -17.21 -28.60 -12.43
C TRP A 576 -17.06 -27.23 -13.09
N THR A 577 -16.75 -27.19 -14.38
CA THR A 577 -16.80 -25.97 -15.20
C THR A 577 -18.19 -25.30 -15.11
N GLN A 578 -18.25 -23.97 -15.06
CA GLN A 578 -19.50 -23.18 -14.92
C GLN A 578 -20.36 -23.59 -13.70
N SER A 579 -19.76 -23.66 -12.50
CA SER A 579 -20.44 -24.15 -11.30
C SER A 579 -20.10 -23.34 -10.05
N VAL A 580 -20.96 -23.45 -9.04
CA VAL A 580 -20.64 -23.08 -7.65
C VAL A 580 -20.28 -24.36 -6.90
N LEU A 581 -19.17 -24.35 -6.18
CA LEU A 581 -18.69 -25.49 -5.39
C LEU A 581 -18.61 -25.11 -3.92
N LYS A 582 -19.03 -26.04 -3.06
CA LYS A 582 -18.90 -25.96 -1.60
C LYS A 582 -17.96 -27.06 -1.12
N PHE A 583 -16.97 -26.66 -0.34
CA PHE A 583 -16.02 -27.55 0.30
C PHE A 583 -16.18 -27.52 1.82
N ALA A 584 -16.15 -28.71 2.42
CA ALA A 584 -15.77 -28.84 3.82
C ALA A 584 -14.25 -28.96 3.90
N HIS A 585 -13.67 -28.42 4.97
CA HIS A 585 -12.25 -28.61 5.28
C HIS A 585 -12.13 -29.47 6.54
N GLY A 586 -11.49 -30.63 6.41
CA GLY A 586 -11.26 -31.56 7.52
C GLY A 586 -9.81 -31.99 7.58
N LYS A 587 -9.51 -32.98 8.44
CA LYS A 587 -8.14 -33.49 8.65
C LYS A 587 -7.47 -34.00 7.35
N ASP A 588 -8.28 -34.50 6.40
CA ASP A 588 -7.80 -35.02 5.11
C ASP A 588 -7.80 -33.96 3.99
N GLY A 589 -7.95 -32.68 4.33
CA GLY A 589 -7.96 -31.56 3.40
C GLY A 589 -9.35 -31.18 2.87
N LEU A 590 -9.38 -30.62 1.65
CA LEU A 590 -10.61 -30.20 0.98
C LEU A 590 -11.47 -31.41 0.59
N THR A 591 -12.75 -31.36 0.92
CA THR A 591 -13.75 -32.35 0.51
C THR A 591 -14.92 -31.62 -0.15
N LEU A 592 -15.24 -31.97 -1.39
CA LEU A 592 -16.41 -31.42 -2.08
C LEU A 592 -17.69 -31.97 -1.44
N VAL A 593 -18.56 -31.08 -0.96
CA VAL A 593 -19.79 -31.45 -0.22
C VAL A 593 -21.06 -30.82 -0.80
N GLY A 594 -20.94 -29.98 -1.82
CA GLY A 594 -22.09 -29.44 -2.53
C GLY A 594 -21.70 -28.79 -3.85
N THR A 595 -22.61 -28.85 -4.82
CA THR A 595 -22.42 -28.26 -6.15
C THR A 595 -23.70 -27.60 -6.63
N TYR A 596 -23.57 -26.60 -7.51
CA TYR A 596 -24.66 -26.04 -8.29
C TYR A 596 -24.13 -25.67 -9.67
N THR A 597 -24.92 -25.92 -10.71
CA THR A 597 -24.56 -25.63 -12.10
C THR A 597 -25.80 -25.05 -12.79
N PRO A 598 -25.71 -23.88 -13.46
CA PRO A 598 -26.83 -23.30 -14.20
C PRO A 598 -27.37 -24.24 -15.30
N PHE A 599 -28.67 -24.15 -15.57
CA PHE A 599 -29.37 -25.02 -16.54
C PHE A 599 -28.72 -25.02 -17.94
N ASN A 600 -28.27 -23.86 -18.40
CA ASN A 600 -27.72 -23.57 -19.73
C ASN A 600 -26.19 -23.72 -19.83
N HIS A 601 -25.54 -24.29 -18.80
CA HIS A 601 -24.08 -24.26 -18.65
C HIS A 601 -23.31 -24.77 -19.89
N CYS A 602 -23.87 -25.69 -20.68
CA CYS A 602 -23.22 -26.21 -21.88
C CYS A 602 -23.04 -25.14 -22.96
N ALA A 603 -24.08 -24.32 -23.19
CA ALA A 603 -24.03 -23.24 -24.17
C ALA A 603 -23.16 -22.08 -23.69
N THR A 604 -23.32 -21.68 -22.41
CA THR A 604 -22.52 -20.60 -21.83
C THR A 604 -21.03 -20.96 -21.73
N ALA A 605 -20.72 -22.22 -21.38
CA ALA A 605 -19.35 -22.72 -21.31
C ALA A 605 -18.66 -22.69 -22.68
N ALA A 606 -19.36 -23.00 -23.77
CA ALA A 606 -18.79 -22.97 -25.11
C ALA A 606 -18.45 -21.54 -25.61
N ASN A 607 -19.14 -20.52 -25.10
CA ASN A 607 -19.10 -19.14 -25.60
C ASN A 607 -18.42 -18.13 -24.65
N ASP A 608 -17.66 -18.60 -23.64
CA ASP A 608 -17.05 -17.74 -22.62
C ASP A 608 -18.07 -16.82 -21.90
N VAL A 609 -19.29 -17.31 -21.69
CA VAL A 609 -20.33 -16.63 -20.90
C VAL A 609 -20.15 -17.03 -19.44
N ASP A 610 -19.07 -16.50 -18.87
CA ASP A 610 -18.45 -17.05 -17.67
C ASP A 610 -19.16 -16.68 -16.35
N LEU A 611 -19.61 -17.69 -15.58
CA LEU A 611 -20.06 -17.57 -14.19
C LEU A 611 -18.92 -17.20 -13.21
N GLY A 612 -17.76 -17.84 -13.30
CA GLY A 612 -16.58 -17.62 -12.43
C GLY A 612 -15.89 -16.26 -12.62
N SER A 613 -16.42 -15.44 -13.55
CA SER A 613 -16.09 -14.03 -13.63
C SER A 613 -16.66 -13.20 -12.49
N GLY A 614 -17.81 -13.62 -11.95
CA GLY A 614 -18.41 -13.05 -10.75
C GLY A 614 -17.81 -13.69 -9.50
N GLY A 615 -17.97 -12.99 -8.37
CA GLY A 615 -17.68 -13.55 -7.06
C GLY A 615 -18.94 -14.08 -6.38
N ILE A 616 -18.73 -14.88 -5.35
CA ILE A 616 -19.79 -15.30 -4.43
C ILE A 616 -19.82 -14.31 -3.28
N ALA A 617 -21.02 -13.89 -2.89
CA ALA A 617 -21.28 -13.17 -1.65
C ALA A 617 -22.17 -14.02 -0.75
N LEU A 618 -21.75 -14.23 0.50
CA LEU A 618 -22.50 -15.00 1.48
C LEU A 618 -23.36 -14.05 2.33
N LEU A 619 -24.68 -14.17 2.25
CA LEU A 619 -25.59 -13.27 2.96
C LEU A 619 -25.58 -13.59 4.47
N PRO A 620 -25.79 -12.60 5.36
CA PRO A 620 -25.91 -12.88 6.78
C PRO A 620 -27.11 -13.81 7.04
N ALA A 621 -26.99 -14.75 7.97
CA ALA A 621 -28.07 -15.71 8.24
C ALA A 621 -29.38 -15.02 8.66
N GLN A 622 -30.53 -15.57 8.25
CA GLN A 622 -31.87 -15.13 8.68
C GLN A 622 -32.76 -16.33 9.01
N ALA A 623 -33.31 -16.39 10.23
CA ALA A 623 -34.41 -17.30 10.60
C ALA A 623 -34.29 -18.76 10.09
N GLY A 624 -33.08 -19.33 10.08
CA GLY A 624 -32.80 -20.70 9.62
C GLY A 624 -32.40 -20.84 8.14
N THR A 625 -32.50 -19.78 7.34
CA THR A 625 -32.06 -19.71 5.94
C THR A 625 -30.66 -19.12 5.84
N ARG A 626 -29.79 -19.74 5.05
CA ARG A 626 -28.41 -19.26 4.81
C ARG A 626 -28.20 -19.17 3.32
N LEU A 627 -28.23 -17.94 2.81
CA LEU A 627 -28.20 -17.70 1.38
C LEU A 627 -26.79 -17.36 0.89
N LEU A 628 -26.56 -17.58 -0.40
CA LEU A 628 -25.47 -16.99 -1.15
C LEU A 628 -25.99 -16.45 -2.48
N ALA A 629 -25.30 -15.43 -3.00
CA ALA A 629 -25.57 -14.86 -4.32
C ALA A 629 -24.33 -14.90 -5.21
N VAL A 630 -24.54 -15.10 -6.52
CA VAL A 630 -23.48 -15.09 -7.52
C VAL A 630 -24.00 -14.49 -8.83
N GLY A 631 -23.20 -13.63 -9.44
CA GLY A 631 -23.42 -13.08 -10.78
C GLY A 631 -22.44 -13.65 -11.80
N GLY A 632 -22.60 -13.29 -13.07
CA GLY A 632 -21.67 -13.68 -14.13
C GLY A 632 -21.83 -12.88 -15.41
N LYS A 633 -21.01 -13.18 -16.42
CA LYS A 633 -20.95 -12.40 -17.67
C LYS A 633 -22.29 -12.29 -18.40
N GLN A 634 -23.19 -13.26 -18.22
CA GLN A 634 -24.53 -13.27 -18.81
C GLN A 634 -25.45 -12.14 -18.31
N GLY A 635 -25.13 -11.52 -17.18
CA GLY A 635 -26.01 -10.53 -16.53
C GLY A 635 -27.13 -11.15 -15.71
N ASN A 636 -27.07 -12.46 -15.45
CA ASN A 636 -27.94 -13.13 -14.48
C ASN A 636 -27.37 -13.02 -13.06
N VAL A 637 -28.26 -13.00 -12.07
CA VAL A 637 -27.92 -13.16 -10.65
C VAL A 637 -28.69 -14.36 -10.10
N TYR A 638 -27.96 -15.27 -9.47
CA TYR A 638 -28.48 -16.51 -8.89
C TYR A 638 -28.47 -16.42 -7.37
N LEU A 639 -29.53 -16.93 -6.74
CA LEU A 639 -29.65 -17.06 -5.28
C LEU A 639 -29.73 -18.55 -4.91
N LEU A 640 -28.95 -18.96 -3.92
CA LEU A 640 -28.83 -20.37 -3.53
C LEU A 640 -28.90 -20.50 -2.01
N GLU A 641 -29.48 -21.60 -1.53
CA GLU A 641 -29.40 -22.00 -0.12
C GLU A 641 -28.06 -22.71 0.12
N ARG A 642 -27.13 -22.03 0.81
CA ARG A 642 -25.74 -22.49 0.94
C ARG A 642 -25.55 -23.66 1.90
N THR A 643 -26.56 -23.97 2.71
CA THR A 643 -26.53 -25.19 3.55
C THR A 643 -26.70 -26.45 2.70
N HIS A 644 -27.52 -26.39 1.64
CA HIS A 644 -27.83 -27.51 0.77
C HIS A 644 -27.83 -27.07 -0.70
N LEU A 645 -26.66 -27.14 -1.33
CA LEU A 645 -26.57 -26.94 -2.78
C LEU A 645 -27.18 -28.15 -3.51
N PRO A 646 -28.00 -27.94 -4.56
CA PRO A 646 -28.89 -28.95 -5.12
C PRO A 646 -28.22 -29.96 -6.07
N GLY A 647 -26.96 -29.75 -6.44
CA GLY A 647 -26.24 -30.54 -7.43
C GLY A 647 -25.63 -31.84 -6.86
N ARG A 648 -25.26 -32.73 -7.78
CA ARG A 648 -24.59 -34.00 -7.46
C ARG A 648 -23.09 -33.78 -7.24
N LEU A 649 -22.45 -34.72 -6.55
CA LEU A 649 -20.99 -34.68 -6.27
C LEU A 649 -20.15 -35.49 -7.26
N ASP A 650 -20.77 -36.18 -8.22
CA ASP A 650 -20.08 -37.01 -9.22
C ASP A 650 -20.16 -36.48 -10.65
N ARG A 651 -21.16 -35.65 -10.97
CA ARG A 651 -21.37 -35.07 -12.31
C ARG A 651 -22.25 -33.82 -12.27
N ARG A 652 -22.16 -32.99 -13.31
CA ARG A 652 -23.11 -31.89 -13.57
C ARG A 652 -24.49 -32.41 -13.98
N PRO A 653 -25.55 -31.58 -13.87
CA PRO A 653 -26.84 -31.89 -14.48
C PRO A 653 -26.72 -31.99 -16.02
N PRO A 654 -27.62 -32.72 -16.70
CA PRO A 654 -27.70 -32.71 -18.16
C PRO A 654 -27.87 -31.29 -18.73
N CYS A 655 -27.38 -31.05 -19.94
CA CYS A 655 -27.62 -29.80 -20.66
C CYS A 655 -29.13 -29.53 -20.82
N SER A 656 -29.55 -28.30 -20.56
CA SER A 656 -30.93 -27.85 -20.73
C SER A 656 -30.97 -26.47 -21.38
N ASP A 657 -32.00 -26.21 -22.18
CA ASP A 657 -32.41 -24.88 -22.64
C ASP A 657 -33.69 -24.37 -21.95
N ASP A 658 -34.28 -25.20 -21.08
CA ASP A 658 -35.43 -24.83 -20.25
C ASP A 658 -34.96 -24.10 -18.99
N ALA A 659 -35.13 -22.78 -18.97
CA ALA A 659 -34.76 -21.95 -17.82
C ALA A 659 -35.53 -22.32 -16.53
N SER A 660 -36.69 -22.97 -16.64
CA SER A 660 -37.47 -23.39 -15.47
C SER A 660 -36.91 -24.62 -14.78
N SER A 661 -35.97 -25.33 -15.42
CA SER A 661 -35.24 -26.45 -14.83
C SER A 661 -34.04 -26.02 -13.97
N ASP A 662 -33.72 -24.73 -13.92
CA ASP A 662 -32.64 -24.21 -13.09
C ASP A 662 -32.91 -24.45 -11.60
N LEU A 663 -31.91 -24.96 -10.88
CA LEU A 663 -32.05 -25.38 -9.49
C LEU A 663 -31.76 -24.28 -8.47
N SER A 664 -31.51 -23.04 -8.93
CA SER A 664 -31.42 -21.89 -8.03
C SER A 664 -32.80 -21.51 -7.48
N LEU A 665 -32.81 -20.62 -6.49
CA LEU A 665 -34.02 -20.14 -5.85
C LEU A 665 -34.77 -19.15 -6.77
N LEU A 666 -35.54 -19.70 -7.71
CA LEU A 666 -36.23 -18.96 -8.76
C LEU A 666 -37.44 -18.19 -8.23
N ALA A 667 -37.62 -16.97 -8.75
CA ALA A 667 -38.85 -16.22 -8.56
C ALA A 667 -40.09 -17.02 -9.04
N PRO A 668 -41.26 -16.86 -8.39
CA PRO A 668 -42.48 -17.54 -8.81
C PRO A 668 -43.02 -16.98 -10.13
N GLN A 669 -42.67 -15.74 -10.49
CA GLN A 669 -43.10 -15.10 -11.74
C GLN A 669 -42.25 -15.55 -12.94
N ALA A 670 -42.88 -15.56 -14.12
CA ALA A 670 -42.16 -15.75 -15.38
C ALA A 670 -41.20 -14.58 -15.64
N GLN A 671 -40.02 -14.90 -16.15
CA GLN A 671 -39.02 -13.93 -16.54
C GLN A 671 -39.20 -13.53 -18.01
N PRO A 672 -39.22 -12.23 -18.35
CA PRO A 672 -39.52 -11.77 -19.71
C PRO A 672 -38.65 -12.40 -20.81
N GLN A 673 -37.35 -12.58 -20.54
CA GLN A 673 -36.39 -13.15 -21.47
C GLN A 673 -36.58 -14.65 -21.75
N PHE A 674 -37.31 -15.35 -20.88
CA PHE A 674 -37.55 -16.79 -20.99
C PHE A 674 -39.01 -17.14 -21.34
N GLY A 675 -39.96 -16.24 -21.07
CA GLY A 675 -41.39 -16.53 -21.18
C GLY A 675 -41.92 -17.55 -20.16
N THR A 676 -41.04 -18.04 -19.26
CA THR A 676 -41.32 -19.00 -18.18
C THR A 676 -40.53 -18.61 -16.93
N ARG A 677 -40.66 -19.35 -15.83
CA ARG A 677 -39.81 -19.17 -14.64
C ARG A 677 -38.34 -19.43 -15.00
N GLY A 678 -37.43 -18.69 -14.40
CA GLY A 678 -36.01 -18.84 -14.64
C GLY A 678 -35.18 -17.86 -13.81
N PRO A 679 -33.85 -17.89 -13.94
CA PRO A 679 -32.95 -16.99 -13.22
C PRO A 679 -33.22 -15.52 -13.52
N LEU A 680 -32.92 -14.63 -12.57
CA LEU A 680 -33.15 -13.19 -12.74
C LEU A 680 -32.05 -12.59 -13.62
N ASN A 681 -32.42 -12.08 -14.80
CA ASN A 681 -31.52 -11.29 -15.65
C ASN A 681 -31.66 -9.81 -15.27
N VAL A 682 -30.57 -9.20 -14.81
CA VAL A 682 -30.55 -7.81 -14.33
C VAL A 682 -29.88 -6.86 -15.33
N PHE A 683 -29.05 -7.40 -16.23
CA PHE A 683 -28.37 -6.65 -17.28
C PHE A 683 -28.59 -7.33 -18.63
N GLY A 684 -29.37 -6.68 -19.47
CA GLY A 684 -29.80 -7.22 -20.76
C GLY A 684 -28.95 -6.75 -21.96
N PRO A 685 -29.36 -7.11 -23.19
CA PRO A 685 -30.28 -8.21 -23.46
C PRO A 685 -29.65 -9.55 -23.08
N TYR A 686 -30.50 -10.51 -22.71
CA TYR A 686 -30.08 -11.88 -22.42
C TYR A 686 -29.43 -12.56 -23.64
N SER A 687 -28.36 -13.33 -23.43
CA SER A 687 -27.75 -14.15 -24.49
C SER A 687 -26.90 -15.29 -23.93
N GLU A 688 -26.94 -16.42 -24.63
CA GLU A 688 -26.06 -17.59 -24.40
C GLU A 688 -24.77 -17.52 -25.22
N LYS A 689 -24.71 -16.62 -26.21
CA LYS A 689 -23.71 -16.66 -27.28
C LYS A 689 -22.74 -15.50 -27.22
N ASP A 690 -23.14 -14.36 -26.66
CA ASP A 690 -22.43 -13.09 -26.88
C ASP A 690 -22.15 -12.30 -25.61
N ALA A 691 -21.70 -12.96 -24.55
CA ALA A 691 -21.36 -12.29 -23.28
C ALA A 691 -19.86 -12.38 -22.91
N ALA A 692 -18.97 -12.59 -23.86
CA ALA A 692 -17.52 -12.57 -23.63
C ALA A 692 -16.92 -11.15 -23.75
N LEU A 693 -15.72 -10.92 -23.21
CA LEU A 693 -14.95 -9.67 -23.42
C LEU A 693 -15.79 -8.37 -23.28
N GLY A 694 -15.81 -7.50 -24.29
CA GLY A 694 -16.56 -6.24 -24.26
C GLY A 694 -18.08 -6.41 -24.22
N ALA A 695 -18.58 -7.59 -24.59
CA ALA A 695 -20.00 -7.94 -24.58
C ALA A 695 -20.54 -8.34 -23.21
N ALA A 696 -19.67 -8.71 -22.26
CA ALA A 696 -20.13 -9.17 -20.97
C ALA A 696 -20.93 -8.09 -20.25
N ARG A 697 -21.94 -8.54 -19.50
CA ARG A 697 -22.84 -7.68 -18.76
C ARG A 697 -22.49 -7.52 -17.29
N SER A 698 -21.71 -8.43 -16.69
CA SER A 698 -21.19 -8.26 -15.33
C SER A 698 -19.96 -9.12 -15.08
N ARG A 699 -19.10 -8.69 -14.15
CA ARG A 699 -17.93 -9.43 -13.63
C ARG A 699 -17.67 -9.12 -12.15
N SER A 700 -18.66 -8.54 -11.47
CA SER A 700 -18.50 -8.02 -10.12
C SER A 700 -19.02 -9.02 -9.09
N VAL A 701 -18.64 -8.76 -7.84
CA VAL A 701 -19.13 -9.47 -6.66
C VAL A 701 -20.31 -8.68 -6.10
N PRO A 702 -21.49 -9.29 -5.87
CA PRO A 702 -22.60 -8.55 -5.26
C PRO A 702 -22.26 -8.09 -3.84
N ALA A 703 -22.62 -6.86 -3.47
CA ALA A 703 -22.59 -6.43 -2.07
C ALA A 703 -23.94 -6.63 -1.39
N VAL A 704 -23.92 -6.92 -0.11
CA VAL A 704 -25.10 -7.16 0.73
C VAL A 704 -25.34 -5.95 1.64
N PHE A 705 -26.59 -5.66 1.97
CA PHE A 705 -26.94 -4.71 3.03
C PHE A 705 -28.21 -5.18 3.72
N ARG A 706 -28.24 -5.11 5.06
CA ARG A 706 -29.45 -5.38 5.83
C ARG A 706 -30.00 -4.09 6.43
N ASP A 707 -31.21 -3.74 6.04
CA ASP A 707 -31.88 -2.55 6.55
C ASP A 707 -32.47 -2.77 7.97
N GLU A 708 -33.01 -1.71 8.54
CA GLU A 708 -33.61 -1.73 9.88
C GLU A 708 -34.83 -2.65 9.99
N ARG A 709 -35.48 -2.96 8.86
CA ARG A 709 -36.61 -3.89 8.78
C ARG A 709 -36.14 -5.33 8.68
N ARG A 710 -34.83 -5.56 8.71
CA ARG A 710 -34.15 -6.86 8.51
C ARG A 710 -34.39 -7.43 7.10
N MET A 711 -34.60 -6.56 6.12
CA MET A 711 -34.64 -6.96 4.71
C MET A 711 -33.21 -6.96 4.15
N ASP A 712 -32.85 -8.05 3.46
CA ASP A 712 -31.57 -8.13 2.76
C ASP A 712 -31.70 -7.55 1.36
N HIS A 713 -30.79 -6.65 1.04
CA HIS A 713 -30.61 -6.05 -0.27
C HIS A 713 -29.31 -6.53 -0.89
N LEU A 714 -29.32 -6.72 -2.20
CA LEU A 714 -28.12 -6.96 -2.99
C LEU A 714 -27.89 -5.80 -3.95
N PHE A 715 -26.64 -5.36 -4.05
CA PHE A 715 -26.21 -4.39 -5.04
C PHE A 715 -25.31 -5.09 -6.05
N VAL A 716 -25.65 -4.93 -7.33
CA VAL A 716 -24.90 -5.55 -8.43
C VAL A 716 -24.55 -4.50 -9.47
N THR A 717 -23.30 -4.54 -9.91
CA THR A 717 -22.78 -3.65 -10.96
C THR A 717 -22.56 -4.41 -12.26
N GLY A 718 -22.66 -3.70 -13.37
CA GLY A 718 -22.55 -4.29 -14.69
C GLY A 718 -22.94 -3.33 -15.80
N ASN A 719 -23.41 -3.89 -16.91
CA ASN A 719 -23.66 -3.21 -18.15
C ASN A 719 -24.81 -3.86 -18.90
N THR A 720 -25.94 -3.17 -18.97
CA THR A 720 -26.87 -3.44 -20.06
C THR A 720 -26.18 -3.06 -21.38
N LYS A 721 -26.36 -3.86 -22.41
CA LYS A 721 -25.79 -3.62 -23.74
C LYS A 721 -26.87 -3.14 -24.69
N LYS A 722 -26.49 -2.27 -25.63
CA LYS A 722 -27.43 -1.65 -26.57
C LYS A 722 -28.22 -2.68 -27.39
N ALA A 723 -27.58 -3.81 -27.73
CA ALA A 723 -28.17 -4.94 -28.45
C ALA A 723 -27.35 -6.22 -28.17
N ALA A 724 -27.87 -7.38 -28.55
CA ALA A 724 -27.15 -8.65 -28.48
C ALA A 724 -25.82 -8.55 -29.26
N GLY A 725 -24.72 -8.99 -28.64
CA GLY A 725 -23.38 -8.88 -29.21
C GLY A 725 -22.78 -7.47 -29.30
N SER A 726 -23.48 -6.43 -28.81
CA SER A 726 -22.92 -5.09 -28.74
C SER A 726 -21.90 -4.97 -27.59
N SER A 727 -20.81 -4.24 -27.82
CA SER A 727 -19.89 -3.81 -26.76
C SER A 727 -20.33 -2.49 -26.11
N VAL A 728 -21.30 -1.78 -26.71
CA VAL A 728 -21.77 -0.47 -26.26
C VAL A 728 -22.66 -0.64 -25.02
N SER A 729 -22.19 -0.09 -23.91
CA SER A 729 -22.88 -0.08 -22.63
C SER A 729 -23.99 0.99 -22.62
N VAL A 730 -25.13 0.64 -22.02
CA VAL A 730 -26.27 1.53 -21.76
C VAL A 730 -26.79 1.25 -20.35
N PRO A 731 -27.57 2.16 -19.73
CA PRO A 731 -28.16 1.88 -18.43
C PRO A 731 -29.19 0.73 -18.48
N PRO A 732 -29.44 0.05 -17.35
CA PRO A 732 -28.77 0.25 -16.07
C PRO A 732 -27.38 -0.39 -16.00
N SER A 733 -26.50 0.23 -15.19
CA SER A 733 -25.19 -0.31 -14.79
C SER A 733 -25.08 -0.63 -13.29
N LEU A 734 -26.08 -0.24 -12.50
CA LEU A 734 -26.21 -0.54 -11.08
C LEU A 734 -27.67 -0.89 -10.78
N VAL A 735 -27.88 -2.00 -10.09
CA VAL A 735 -29.21 -2.51 -9.73
C VAL A 735 -29.22 -2.89 -8.26
N ARG A 736 -30.30 -2.51 -7.55
CA ARG A 736 -30.63 -3.04 -6.23
C ARG A 736 -31.68 -4.14 -6.37
N LEU A 737 -31.36 -5.29 -5.80
CA LEU A 737 -32.28 -6.42 -5.66
C LEU A 737 -32.72 -6.53 -4.19
N ASP A 738 -33.96 -6.94 -3.98
CA ASP A 738 -34.44 -7.33 -2.65
C ASP A 738 -34.49 -8.87 -2.58
N VAL A 739 -34.04 -9.42 -1.45
CA VAL A 739 -34.20 -10.84 -1.14
C VAL A 739 -35.57 -11.03 -0.50
N VAL A 740 -36.51 -11.55 -1.29
CA VAL A 740 -37.88 -11.77 -0.82
C VAL A 740 -37.95 -13.13 -0.12
N ALA A 741 -38.06 -13.11 1.21
CA ALA A 741 -38.27 -14.29 2.02
C ALA A 741 -39.67 -14.28 2.65
N GLN A 742 -40.41 -15.38 2.52
CA GLN A 742 -41.71 -15.58 3.15
C GLN A 742 -41.70 -16.89 3.92
N ALA A 743 -42.30 -16.92 5.11
CA ALA A 743 -42.36 -18.13 5.93
C ALA A 743 -42.96 -19.31 5.14
N GLY A 744 -42.28 -20.46 5.14
CA GLY A 744 -42.71 -21.67 4.45
C GLY A 744 -42.59 -21.65 2.93
N LYS A 745 -42.03 -20.59 2.33
CA LYS A 745 -41.76 -20.52 0.89
C LYS A 745 -40.27 -20.32 0.62
N PRO A 746 -39.74 -20.84 -0.50
CA PRO A 746 -38.38 -20.52 -0.93
C PRO A 746 -38.19 -19.01 -1.09
N ALA A 747 -37.05 -18.50 -0.64
CA ALA A 747 -36.65 -17.11 -0.92
C ALA A 747 -36.42 -16.92 -2.42
N TYR A 748 -36.46 -15.69 -2.92
CA TYR A 748 -36.11 -15.38 -4.31
C TYR A 748 -35.63 -13.92 -4.45
N LEU A 749 -35.01 -13.59 -5.58
CA LEU A 749 -34.58 -12.22 -5.90
C LEU A 749 -35.66 -11.48 -6.69
N ALA A 750 -35.84 -10.20 -6.35
CA ALA A 750 -36.67 -9.28 -7.13
C ALA A 750 -35.89 -7.99 -7.43
N VAL A 751 -36.00 -7.47 -8.66
CA VAL A 751 -35.47 -6.13 -8.99
C VAL A 751 -36.28 -5.09 -8.23
N ALA A 752 -35.61 -4.36 -7.35
CA ALA A 752 -36.25 -3.35 -6.52
C ALA A 752 -36.06 -1.95 -7.09
N ARG A 753 -34.84 -1.64 -7.56
CA ARG A 753 -34.47 -0.37 -8.19
C ARG A 753 -33.35 -0.56 -9.21
N THR A 754 -33.35 0.27 -10.23
CA THR A 754 -32.29 0.38 -11.25
C THR A 754 -31.79 1.82 -11.29
N GLN A 755 -30.50 2.03 -11.57
CA GLN A 755 -29.97 3.34 -11.90
C GLN A 755 -29.98 3.52 -13.42
N ASP A 756 -30.93 4.30 -13.92
CA ASP A 756 -31.30 4.36 -15.33
C ASP A 756 -30.60 5.46 -16.14
N SER A 757 -29.74 6.26 -15.52
CA SER A 757 -29.08 7.41 -16.16
C SER A 757 -27.56 7.29 -16.29
N ILE A 758 -26.92 6.50 -15.44
CA ILE A 758 -25.45 6.38 -15.42
C ILE A 758 -25.03 5.08 -16.10
N VAL A 759 -24.07 5.21 -17.01
CA VAL A 759 -23.34 4.11 -17.62
C VAL A 759 -21.98 4.02 -16.95
N LEU A 760 -21.65 2.86 -16.40
CA LEU A 760 -20.31 2.54 -15.89
C LEU A 760 -19.65 1.66 -16.93
N GLU A 761 -18.46 1.93 -17.45
CA GLU A 761 -17.96 1.15 -18.61
C GLU A 761 -17.35 -0.21 -18.23
N ASN A 762 -16.62 -0.25 -17.11
CA ASN A 762 -16.02 -1.45 -16.57
C ASN A 762 -15.99 -1.35 -15.03
N PRO A 763 -17.17 -1.41 -14.39
CA PRO A 763 -17.29 -1.22 -12.95
C PRO A 763 -16.66 -2.37 -12.17
N GLY A 764 -15.97 -2.02 -11.09
CA GLY A 764 -15.59 -2.95 -10.04
C GLY A 764 -16.79 -3.43 -9.21
N PRO A 765 -16.53 -4.30 -8.21
CA PRO A 765 -17.52 -4.66 -7.20
C PRO A 765 -18.08 -3.42 -6.48
N PRO A 766 -19.41 -3.32 -6.29
CA PRO A 766 -19.97 -2.30 -5.42
C PRO A 766 -19.58 -2.58 -3.96
N VAL A 767 -19.40 -1.56 -3.14
CA VAL A 767 -19.22 -1.73 -1.68
C VAL A 767 -20.23 -0.83 -0.97
N VAL A 768 -20.81 -1.30 0.13
CA VAL A 768 -21.79 -0.55 0.91
C VAL A 768 -21.15 -0.05 2.20
N THR A 769 -21.15 1.26 2.42
CA THR A 769 -20.89 1.83 3.75
C THR A 769 -22.22 2.20 4.41
N SER A 770 -22.32 2.04 5.72
CA SER A 770 -23.52 2.44 6.45
C SER A 770 -23.23 2.67 7.93
N ASN A 771 -24.16 3.32 8.62
CA ASN A 771 -24.19 3.36 10.08
C ASN A 771 -25.08 2.22 10.57
N ALA A 772 -24.48 1.07 10.83
CA ALA A 772 -25.20 -0.17 11.06
C ALA A 772 -26.25 -0.38 9.95
N ALA A 773 -27.54 -0.46 10.30
CA ALA A 773 -28.63 -0.71 9.35
C ALA A 773 -29.24 0.56 8.71
N ARG A 774 -28.60 1.73 8.86
CA ARG A 774 -29.08 3.05 8.39
C ARG A 774 -28.06 3.74 7.49
N ASP A 775 -28.52 4.76 6.77
CA ASP A 775 -27.66 5.72 6.04
C ASP A 775 -26.71 5.05 5.04
N ALA A 776 -27.19 4.00 4.37
CA ALA A 776 -26.36 3.22 3.48
C ALA A 776 -26.04 3.96 2.17
N VAL A 777 -24.78 3.85 1.75
CA VAL A 777 -24.22 4.42 0.53
C VAL A 777 -23.54 3.31 -0.26
N VAL A 778 -23.84 3.20 -1.55
CA VAL A 778 -23.19 2.27 -2.48
C VAL A 778 -22.07 3.00 -3.20
N TRP A 779 -20.85 2.47 -3.09
CA TRP A 779 -19.66 2.97 -3.76
C TRP A 779 -19.29 2.07 -4.92
N VAL A 780 -18.92 2.66 -6.05
CA VAL A 780 -18.45 1.91 -7.22
C VAL A 780 -17.24 2.62 -7.82
N LEU A 781 -16.12 1.91 -7.91
CA LEU A 781 -14.97 2.35 -8.70
C LEU A 781 -15.12 1.81 -10.13
N ASP A 782 -15.26 2.70 -11.09
CA ASP A 782 -15.32 2.36 -12.51
C ASP A 782 -14.01 2.74 -13.17
N GLU A 783 -13.41 1.82 -13.94
CA GLU A 783 -12.22 2.13 -14.73
C GLU A 783 -12.51 3.17 -15.81
N ASN A 784 -13.81 3.40 -16.11
CA ASN A 784 -14.29 4.42 -17.04
C ASN A 784 -13.70 4.25 -18.44
N ALA A 785 -13.49 2.99 -18.82
CA ALA A 785 -13.03 2.56 -20.13
C ALA A 785 -13.52 1.14 -20.44
N PRO A 786 -13.66 0.76 -21.71
CA PRO A 786 -14.02 -0.61 -22.08
C PRO A 786 -13.03 -1.62 -21.51
N ARG A 787 -13.51 -2.83 -21.18
CA ARG A 787 -12.66 -3.92 -20.64
C ARG A 787 -11.38 -4.17 -21.46
N ALA A 788 -11.42 -3.99 -22.78
CA ALA A 788 -10.27 -4.22 -23.65
C ALA A 788 -9.19 -3.11 -23.60
N ALA A 789 -9.43 -1.98 -22.93
CA ALA A 789 -8.47 -0.89 -22.82
C ALA A 789 -7.18 -1.36 -22.12
N ALA A 790 -6.02 -0.96 -22.66
CA ALA A 790 -4.73 -1.25 -22.06
C ALA A 790 -4.51 -0.40 -20.80
N LEU A 791 -3.84 -0.96 -19.80
CA LEU A 791 -3.44 -0.22 -18.58
C LEU A 791 -2.01 0.30 -18.66
N ALA A 792 -1.37 0.18 -19.83
CA ALA A 792 -0.04 0.70 -20.11
C ALA A 792 -0.06 1.69 -21.30
N GLY A 793 0.91 2.59 -21.35
CA GLY A 793 1.07 3.59 -22.41
C GLY A 793 0.44 4.95 -22.10
N ASN A 794 0.34 5.79 -23.13
CA ASN A 794 -0.02 7.21 -22.99
C ASN A 794 -1.55 7.47 -22.97
N THR A 795 -2.36 6.46 -23.24
CA THR A 795 -3.84 6.57 -23.33
C THR A 795 -4.51 5.70 -22.27
N THR A 796 -3.93 5.67 -21.08
CA THR A 796 -4.41 4.85 -19.97
C THR A 796 -5.71 5.39 -19.37
N PRO A 797 -6.63 4.51 -18.91
CA PRO A 797 -7.90 4.94 -18.35
C PRO A 797 -7.73 5.83 -17.12
N GLN A 798 -8.75 6.67 -16.89
CA GLN A 798 -8.87 7.55 -15.74
C GLN A 798 -10.11 7.13 -14.95
N PRO A 799 -9.94 6.33 -13.87
CA PRO A 799 -11.04 5.79 -13.11
C PRO A 799 -11.92 6.88 -12.50
N VAL A 800 -13.19 6.54 -12.26
CA VAL A 800 -14.15 7.41 -11.58
C VAL A 800 -14.75 6.65 -10.41
N LEU A 801 -14.67 7.26 -9.22
CA LEU A 801 -15.33 6.76 -8.03
C LEU A 801 -16.72 7.39 -7.93
N TYR A 802 -17.75 6.56 -7.77
CA TYR A 802 -19.14 6.99 -7.61
C TYR A 802 -19.66 6.65 -6.22
N ALA A 803 -20.53 7.49 -5.68
CA ALA A 803 -21.31 7.27 -4.47
C ALA A 803 -22.80 7.44 -4.78
N PHE A 804 -23.60 6.45 -4.42
CA PHE A 804 -25.05 6.42 -4.61
C PHE A 804 -25.76 6.22 -3.27
N ASP A 805 -26.91 6.86 -3.10
CA ASP A 805 -27.81 6.51 -2.01
C ASP A 805 -28.30 5.07 -2.20
N ALA A 806 -28.09 4.21 -1.22
CA ALA A 806 -28.34 2.77 -1.38
C ALA A 806 -29.84 2.45 -1.57
N MET A 807 -30.74 3.30 -1.06
CA MET A 807 -32.18 3.01 -1.08
C MET A 807 -32.89 3.53 -2.34
N SER A 808 -32.42 4.65 -2.90
CA SER A 808 -32.97 5.27 -4.10
C SER A 808 -32.12 5.03 -5.35
N LEU A 809 -30.86 4.64 -5.18
CA LEU A 809 -29.80 4.63 -6.20
C LEU A 809 -29.51 6.00 -6.82
N ALA A 810 -29.97 7.10 -6.20
CA ALA A 810 -29.63 8.44 -6.66
C ALA A 810 -28.13 8.71 -6.52
N LEU A 811 -27.52 9.34 -7.52
CA LEU A 811 -26.13 9.77 -7.46
C LEU A 811 -25.99 10.84 -6.37
N LEU A 812 -25.13 10.58 -5.38
CA LEU A 812 -24.77 11.54 -4.33
C LEU A 812 -23.52 12.32 -4.71
N TRP A 813 -22.53 11.63 -5.28
CA TRP A 813 -21.23 12.20 -5.61
C TRP A 813 -20.51 11.33 -6.64
N ARG A 814 -19.62 11.95 -7.42
CA ARG A 814 -18.58 11.25 -8.17
C ARG A 814 -17.29 12.06 -8.16
N SER A 815 -16.14 11.39 -8.26
CA SER A 815 -14.87 12.06 -8.45
C SER A 815 -14.85 12.84 -9.77
N GLU A 816 -14.08 13.92 -9.82
CA GLU A 816 -13.83 14.63 -11.08
C GLU A 816 -13.06 13.74 -12.08
N ALA A 817 -13.23 14.00 -13.37
CA ALA A 817 -12.49 13.28 -14.40
C ALA A 817 -10.98 13.53 -14.24
N GLY A 818 -10.18 12.46 -14.22
CA GLY A 818 -8.73 12.56 -14.03
C GLY A 818 -8.29 12.84 -12.58
N ALA A 819 -9.20 12.85 -11.61
CA ALA A 819 -8.85 12.99 -10.19
C ALA A 819 -8.23 11.72 -9.59
N ILE A 820 -8.39 10.57 -10.27
CA ILE A 820 -7.85 9.28 -9.85
C ILE A 820 -6.90 8.81 -10.95
N TYR A 821 -5.66 8.49 -10.57
CA TYR A 821 -4.67 7.93 -11.50
C TYR A 821 -5.10 6.54 -11.98
N THR A 822 -4.53 6.07 -13.10
CA THR A 822 -4.85 4.74 -13.65
C THR A 822 -4.66 3.63 -12.63
N SER A 823 -5.67 2.78 -12.50
CA SER A 823 -5.71 1.68 -11.53
C SER A 823 -5.60 0.31 -12.18
N GLY A 824 -5.73 -0.75 -11.39
CA GLY A 824 -5.98 -2.10 -11.88
C GLY A 824 -7.48 -2.36 -12.03
N LYS A 825 -7.85 -3.27 -12.92
CA LYS A 825 -9.26 -3.66 -13.10
C LYS A 825 -9.75 -4.53 -11.94
N TYR A 826 -11.06 -4.49 -11.67
CA TYR A 826 -11.78 -5.36 -10.72
C TYR A 826 -11.53 -5.11 -9.22
N ASN A 827 -10.80 -4.05 -8.88
CA ASN A 827 -10.59 -3.65 -7.50
C ASN A 827 -11.77 -2.81 -6.96
N GLU A 828 -11.72 -2.51 -5.68
CA GLU A 828 -12.69 -1.70 -4.96
C GLU A 828 -11.99 -0.80 -3.93
N PRO A 829 -12.61 0.31 -3.50
CA PRO A 829 -12.09 1.14 -2.42
C PRO A 829 -12.26 0.49 -1.04
N VAL A 830 -11.50 0.97 -0.06
CA VAL A 830 -11.65 0.62 1.37
C VAL A 830 -11.96 1.86 2.20
N PHE A 831 -12.59 1.69 3.36
CA PHE A 831 -13.19 2.77 4.14
C PHE A 831 -12.72 2.73 5.59
N ALA A 832 -12.46 3.90 6.17
CA ALA A 832 -12.35 4.08 7.61
C ALA A 832 -12.45 5.54 8.01
N HIS A 833 -13.08 5.83 9.15
CA HIS A 833 -13.13 7.16 9.76
C HIS A 833 -13.55 8.28 8.79
N GLY A 834 -14.55 8.01 7.95
CA GLY A 834 -15.05 8.98 6.99
C GLY A 834 -14.15 9.20 5.77
N GLN A 835 -13.13 8.36 5.58
CA GLN A 835 -12.25 8.39 4.41
C GLN A 835 -12.51 7.20 3.49
N VAL A 836 -12.34 7.44 2.19
CA VAL A 836 -12.40 6.45 1.11
C VAL A 836 -11.01 6.35 0.49
N PHE A 837 -10.36 5.19 0.63
CA PHE A 837 -9.02 4.94 0.09
C PHE A 837 -9.13 4.18 -1.23
N VAL A 838 -8.62 4.80 -2.29
CA VAL A 838 -8.60 4.25 -3.66
C VAL A 838 -7.16 3.88 -4.01
N GLY A 839 -6.98 2.66 -4.51
CA GLY A 839 -5.71 2.21 -5.08
C GLY A 839 -5.60 2.54 -6.56
N SER A 840 -4.47 3.10 -7.00
CA SER A 840 -4.17 3.42 -8.40
C SER A 840 -2.71 3.04 -8.75
N ASP A 841 -1.88 4.01 -9.14
CA ASP A 841 -0.42 3.92 -9.05
C ASP A 841 0.09 4.38 -7.66
N ARG A 842 -0.83 4.84 -6.81
CA ARG A 842 -0.64 5.32 -5.43
C ARG A 842 -1.89 5.02 -4.60
N ILE A 843 -1.90 5.39 -3.33
CA ILE A 843 -3.13 5.45 -2.53
C ILE A 843 -3.63 6.90 -2.52
N GLN A 844 -4.90 7.10 -2.88
CA GLN A 844 -5.57 8.39 -2.84
C GLN A 844 -6.73 8.32 -1.84
N ALA A 845 -6.77 9.25 -0.88
CA ALA A 845 -7.80 9.28 0.15
C ALA A 845 -8.77 10.44 -0.10
N PHE A 846 -10.05 10.12 -0.26
CA PHE A 846 -11.13 11.08 -0.37
C PHE A 846 -11.89 11.15 0.95
N GLY A 847 -12.36 12.33 1.33
CA GLY A 847 -13.04 12.53 2.60
C GLY A 847 -13.64 13.93 2.73
N PRO A 848 -14.39 14.19 3.82
CA PRO A 848 -14.99 15.48 4.06
C PRO A 848 -13.96 16.60 4.20
N GLY A 849 -14.09 17.67 3.43
CA GLY A 849 -13.20 18.84 3.52
C GLY A 849 -12.79 19.40 2.15
N PRO A 850 -12.14 20.58 2.13
CA PRO A 850 -11.65 21.17 0.89
C PRO A 850 -10.63 20.24 0.23
N SER A 851 -10.73 20.09 -1.09
CA SER A 851 -9.80 19.28 -1.87
C SER A 851 -8.42 19.96 -1.92
N ILE A 852 -7.34 19.21 -1.69
CA ILE A 852 -5.97 19.74 -1.67
C ILE A 852 -5.33 19.91 -3.07
N VAL A 853 -6.13 19.93 -4.14
CA VAL A 853 -5.69 19.75 -5.54
C VAL A 853 -4.38 20.48 -5.89
N HIS A 854 -3.30 19.72 -6.06
CA HIS A 854 -2.14 20.08 -6.88
C HIS A 854 -1.92 19.01 -7.95
N HIS A 855 -2.90 18.78 -8.82
CA HIS A 855 -2.60 18.09 -10.08
C HIS A 855 -1.99 19.12 -11.03
N ALA A 856 -0.69 18.99 -11.32
CA ALA A 856 -0.12 19.58 -12.52
C ALA A 856 -0.94 19.04 -13.69
N ALA A 857 -1.69 19.93 -14.35
CA ALA A 857 -2.56 19.59 -15.46
C ALA A 857 -1.76 18.77 -16.49
N ILE A 858 -2.02 17.46 -16.56
CA ILE A 858 -1.74 16.74 -17.80
C ILE A 858 -2.72 17.32 -18.79
N ALA A 859 -2.17 18.03 -19.78
CA ALA A 859 -2.90 18.86 -20.71
C ALA A 859 -4.14 18.17 -21.28
N ASN A 860 -5.24 18.92 -21.28
CA ASN A 860 -6.50 18.62 -21.95
C ASN A 860 -6.27 17.93 -23.30
N SER A 861 -6.58 16.63 -23.41
CA SER A 861 -7.01 16.08 -24.68
C SER A 861 -8.54 16.08 -24.67
N THR A 862 -9.08 17.08 -25.38
CA THR A 862 -10.49 17.28 -25.63
C THR A 862 -11.16 15.99 -26.12
N GLN A 863 -12.22 15.60 -25.43
CA GLN A 863 -13.23 14.69 -25.94
C GLN A 863 -13.96 15.39 -27.10
N ALA A 864 -13.76 14.91 -28.32
CA ALA A 864 -14.68 15.12 -29.43
C ALA A 864 -14.57 13.93 -30.37
N GLY A 865 -15.43 12.94 -30.13
CA GLY A 865 -15.77 11.97 -31.15
C GLY A 865 -16.53 12.68 -32.26
N ALA A 866 -15.90 12.79 -33.43
CA ALA A 866 -16.60 12.88 -34.69
C ALA A 866 -16.26 11.59 -35.44
N ALA A 867 -17.30 10.81 -35.77
CA ALA A 867 -17.16 9.62 -36.60
C ALA A 867 -16.52 10.02 -37.94
N SER A 868 -15.32 9.51 -38.21
CA SER A 868 -14.70 9.61 -39.53
C SER A 868 -15.32 8.57 -40.46
N THR A 869 -16.06 9.04 -41.46
CA THR A 869 -16.55 8.26 -42.60
C THR A 869 -15.44 8.05 -43.63
N GLU A 870 -14.30 7.47 -43.23
CA GLU A 870 -13.32 6.94 -44.18
C GLU A 870 -13.41 5.42 -44.25
N PRO A 871 -13.23 4.80 -45.44
CA PRO A 871 -13.27 3.36 -45.59
C PRO A 871 -12.18 2.72 -44.73
N ALA A 872 -12.57 1.74 -43.92
CA ALA A 872 -11.69 1.18 -42.92
C ALA A 872 -10.51 0.43 -43.54
N ASP A 873 -9.29 0.92 -43.30
CA ASP A 873 -8.06 0.26 -43.71
C ASP A 873 -7.86 -1.04 -42.92
N GLY A 874 -8.01 -2.18 -43.60
CA GLY A 874 -7.85 -3.51 -43.04
C GLY A 874 -6.47 -3.75 -42.40
N LYS A 875 -5.42 -3.07 -42.85
CA LYS A 875 -4.08 -3.14 -42.25
C LYS A 875 -4.07 -2.51 -40.85
N THR A 876 -4.63 -1.31 -40.73
CA THR A 876 -4.74 -0.58 -39.46
C THR A 876 -5.63 -1.34 -38.48
N LEU A 877 -6.78 -1.84 -38.93
CA LEU A 877 -7.66 -2.66 -38.10
C LEU A 877 -6.98 -3.95 -37.63
N TYR A 878 -6.25 -4.63 -38.51
CA TYR A 878 -5.48 -5.81 -38.13
C TYR A 878 -4.38 -5.47 -37.10
N ALA A 879 -3.66 -4.36 -37.27
CA ALA A 879 -2.63 -3.92 -36.33
C ALA A 879 -3.21 -3.63 -34.93
N GLN A 880 -4.39 -3.00 -34.87
CA GLN A 880 -5.05 -2.63 -33.62
C GLN A 880 -5.70 -3.82 -32.90
N ARG A 881 -6.25 -4.78 -33.65
CA ARG A 881 -7.16 -5.82 -33.09
C ARG A 881 -6.58 -7.23 -33.12
N CYS A 882 -5.69 -7.54 -34.06
CA CYS A 882 -5.31 -8.91 -34.38
C CYS A 882 -3.79 -9.16 -34.25
N ALA A 883 -2.96 -8.16 -34.55
CA ALA A 883 -1.51 -8.30 -34.64
C ALA A 883 -0.87 -8.70 -33.31
N VAL A 884 -1.43 -8.21 -32.18
CA VAL A 884 -0.95 -8.54 -30.83
C VAL A 884 -0.88 -10.06 -30.58
N CYS A 885 -1.81 -10.83 -31.17
CA CYS A 885 -1.83 -12.29 -31.06
C CYS A 885 -1.15 -12.99 -32.24
N HIS A 886 -1.31 -12.47 -33.46
CA HIS A 886 -1.02 -13.23 -34.68
C HIS A 886 0.33 -12.91 -35.35
N GLU A 887 0.95 -11.77 -35.05
CA GLU A 887 2.33 -11.45 -35.49
C GLU A 887 3.38 -12.11 -34.60
N HIS A 888 2.99 -12.49 -33.38
CA HIS A 888 3.83 -13.20 -32.41
C HIS A 888 3.18 -14.53 -31.99
N ALA A 889 2.55 -15.23 -32.94
CA ALA A 889 1.69 -16.36 -32.62
C ALA A 889 2.45 -17.56 -32.03
N GLN A 890 1.91 -18.12 -30.94
CA GLN A 890 2.45 -19.28 -30.24
C GLN A 890 1.32 -20.18 -29.72
N GLY A 891 1.60 -21.48 -29.56
CA GLY A 891 0.61 -22.46 -29.11
C GLY A 891 -0.42 -22.80 -30.20
N ASN A 892 -1.70 -22.80 -29.83
CA ASN A 892 -2.82 -23.06 -30.77
C ASN A 892 -3.25 -21.81 -31.56
N ILE A 893 -2.59 -20.66 -31.33
CA ILE A 893 -2.86 -19.42 -32.06
C ILE A 893 -2.17 -19.52 -33.42
N PRO A 894 -2.91 -19.46 -34.54
CA PRO A 894 -2.30 -19.54 -35.85
C PRO A 894 -1.52 -18.24 -36.15
N PRO A 895 -0.26 -18.31 -36.60
CA PRO A 895 0.46 -17.13 -37.10
C PRO A 895 -0.27 -16.51 -38.27
N ARG A 896 -0.06 -15.21 -38.48
CA ARG A 896 -0.67 -14.45 -39.58
C ARG A 896 -0.59 -15.19 -40.92
N ARG A 897 0.55 -15.79 -41.24
CA ARG A 897 0.76 -16.58 -42.47
C ARG A 897 -0.18 -17.80 -42.58
N GLN A 898 -0.48 -18.49 -41.47
CA GLN A 898 -1.44 -19.60 -41.46
C GLN A 898 -2.89 -19.11 -41.58
N ILE A 899 -3.21 -17.93 -41.04
CA ILE A 899 -4.53 -17.32 -41.23
C ILE A 899 -4.69 -16.89 -42.70
N ALA A 900 -3.67 -16.26 -43.26
CA ALA A 900 -3.62 -15.88 -44.67
C ALA A 900 -3.76 -17.09 -45.63
N ALA A 901 -3.36 -18.28 -45.19
CA ALA A 901 -3.56 -19.52 -45.95
C ALA A 901 -5.00 -20.07 -45.87
N ARG A 902 -5.84 -19.57 -44.96
CA ARG A 902 -7.27 -19.88 -44.93
C ARG A 902 -7.96 -19.06 -46.00
N GLY A 903 -8.94 -19.63 -46.70
CA GLY A 903 -9.72 -18.87 -47.67
C GLY A 903 -10.46 -17.70 -47.02
N ARG A 904 -10.58 -16.57 -47.74
CA ARG A 904 -11.30 -15.36 -47.32
C ARG A 904 -12.62 -15.62 -46.58
N ALA A 905 -13.45 -16.52 -47.12
CA ALA A 905 -14.74 -16.89 -46.52
C ALA A 905 -14.59 -17.51 -45.12
N ALA A 906 -13.57 -18.35 -44.91
CA ALA A 906 -13.30 -18.97 -43.62
C ALA A 906 -12.74 -17.97 -42.59
N ILE A 907 -12.02 -16.93 -43.03
CA ILE A 907 -11.57 -15.84 -42.14
C ILE A 907 -12.78 -15.00 -41.72
N VAL A 908 -13.64 -14.63 -42.67
CA VAL A 908 -14.88 -13.88 -42.38
C VAL A 908 -15.80 -14.68 -41.45
N GLU A 909 -15.98 -15.98 -41.71
CA GLU A 909 -16.78 -16.87 -40.86
C GLU A 909 -16.18 -16.95 -39.44
N ALA A 910 -14.87 -17.11 -39.32
CA ALA A 910 -14.20 -17.14 -38.01
C ALA A 910 -14.37 -15.82 -37.23
N LEU A 911 -14.35 -14.67 -37.91
CA LEU A 911 -14.52 -13.33 -37.31
C LEU A 911 -15.99 -12.95 -37.08
N SER A 912 -16.94 -13.54 -37.81
CA SER A 912 -18.36 -13.17 -37.71
C SER A 912 -19.15 -14.12 -36.81
N GLU A 913 -18.89 -15.42 -36.93
CA GLU A 913 -19.71 -16.47 -36.31
C GLU A 913 -18.88 -17.51 -35.55
N GLY A 914 -17.59 -17.64 -35.86
CA GLY A 914 -16.69 -18.65 -35.32
C GLY A 914 -15.84 -18.19 -34.12
N THR A 915 -14.69 -18.84 -33.95
CA THR A 915 -13.85 -18.75 -32.74
C THR A 915 -13.21 -17.38 -32.50
N MET A 916 -13.17 -16.49 -33.50
CA MET A 916 -12.57 -15.15 -33.40
C MET A 916 -13.64 -14.04 -33.31
N ARG A 917 -14.93 -14.40 -33.25
CA ARG A 917 -16.05 -13.45 -33.17
C ARG A 917 -15.90 -12.45 -32.04
N ALA A 918 -15.42 -12.89 -30.88
CA ALA A 918 -15.25 -12.03 -29.71
C ALA A 918 -14.13 -10.99 -29.90
N GLN A 919 -13.05 -11.35 -30.61
CA GLN A 919 -11.93 -10.46 -30.91
C GLN A 919 -12.27 -9.48 -32.06
N ALA A 920 -13.13 -9.90 -32.99
CA ALA A 920 -13.68 -9.07 -34.06
C ALA A 920 -14.88 -8.22 -33.61
N GLN A 921 -15.29 -8.34 -32.34
CA GLN A 921 -16.49 -7.70 -31.83
C GLN A 921 -16.38 -6.16 -31.90
N GLY A 922 -17.39 -5.53 -32.49
CA GLY A 922 -17.43 -4.08 -32.71
C GLY A 922 -16.93 -3.65 -34.10
N LEU A 923 -16.42 -4.58 -34.91
CA LEU A 923 -16.19 -4.35 -36.34
C LEU A 923 -17.51 -4.47 -37.10
N ALA A 924 -17.80 -3.51 -37.97
CA ALA A 924 -18.85 -3.61 -38.97
C ALA A 924 -18.53 -4.72 -39.97
N ARG A 925 -19.54 -5.18 -40.72
CA ARG A 925 -19.36 -6.26 -41.69
C ARG A 925 -18.27 -5.88 -42.69
N GLU A 926 -18.27 -4.63 -43.16
CA GLU A 926 -17.30 -4.07 -44.11
C GLU A 926 -15.88 -4.05 -43.55
N GLU A 927 -15.72 -3.82 -42.25
CA GLU A 927 -14.43 -3.83 -41.54
C GLU A 927 -13.88 -5.25 -41.38
N ILE A 928 -14.75 -6.22 -41.08
CA ILE A 928 -14.40 -7.64 -41.06
C ILE A 928 -13.95 -8.10 -42.46
N GLN A 929 -14.64 -7.65 -43.51
CA GLN A 929 -14.25 -7.91 -44.88
C GLN A 929 -12.88 -7.28 -45.19
N ALA A 930 -12.65 -6.02 -44.79
CA ALA A 930 -11.37 -5.33 -44.99
C ALA A 930 -10.19 -6.02 -44.28
N VAL A 931 -10.39 -6.52 -43.05
CA VAL A 931 -9.37 -7.33 -42.33
C VAL A 931 -9.11 -8.65 -43.04
N ALA A 932 -10.15 -9.33 -43.53
CA ALA A 932 -9.99 -10.56 -44.31
C ALA A 932 -9.25 -10.30 -45.64
N ASP A 933 -9.55 -9.20 -46.32
CA ASP A 933 -8.91 -8.77 -47.56
C ASP A 933 -7.42 -8.43 -47.36
N TYR A 934 -7.10 -7.71 -46.28
CA TYR A 934 -5.72 -7.46 -45.88
C TYR A 934 -4.95 -8.74 -45.58
N LEU A 935 -5.57 -9.69 -44.88
CA LEU A 935 -4.95 -10.97 -44.54
C LEU A 935 -4.73 -11.88 -45.75
N GLN A 936 -5.55 -11.75 -46.80
CA GLN A 936 -5.39 -12.46 -48.08
C GLN A 936 -4.37 -11.80 -49.04
N GLY A 937 -3.80 -10.65 -48.67
CA GLY A 937 -2.88 -9.92 -49.55
C GLY A 937 -3.58 -9.19 -50.70
N THR A 938 -4.90 -9.02 -50.63
CA THR A 938 -5.72 -8.29 -51.61
C THR A 938 -6.19 -6.98 -50.98
N ALA A 939 -5.27 -6.06 -50.69
CA ALA A 939 -5.65 -4.66 -50.51
C ALA A 939 -5.48 -3.96 -51.86
N SER A 940 -6.59 -3.48 -52.42
CA SER A 940 -6.63 -2.60 -53.59
C SER A 940 -5.63 -1.47 -53.41
N SER A 941 -4.71 -1.31 -54.36
CA SER A 941 -3.84 -0.13 -54.51
C SER A 941 -4.67 1.17 -54.51
N PRO A 942 -4.10 2.29 -54.04
CA PRO A 942 -4.82 3.49 -53.56
C PRO A 942 -5.81 4.11 -54.53
#